data_AF-A0A9R1R265-F1
#
_entry.id   AF-A0A9R1R265-F1
#
_cell.length_a   1.000
_cell.length_b   1.000
_cell.length_c   1.000
_cell.angle_alpha   90.00
_cell.angle_beta   90.00
_cell.angle_gamma   90.00
#
_symmetry.space_group_name_H-M   'P 1'
#
loop_
_entity.id
_entity.type
_entity.pdbx_description
1 polymer ?
#
loop_
_entity_poly.entity_id
_entity_poly.type
_entity_poly.pdbx_seq_one_letter_code
_entity_poly.pdbx_strand_id
1 'polypeptide(L)'
;MERPAGLNDIGMVAWILDMSTPEYPNGRQIVVIANDITFRAGSFGPREDAFFETVTNLACERKLPLIYLAANSGARIGIADEVKSCFRVGWSDDGSPERGFQYIYLTEEDHARISTSVIAHKMQLDNGEIRWVIDSVVGKEDGLGVENIHGSAAIASAYSRAYEETFTLTFVTGRTVGIGAYLARLGIRCIQRTDQPIILTGFSALNKLLGREVYSSHMQLGGLKIMATNGVVHLTVSDDLEGVSNILRWLSYVPANIGGPLPITKSLDPPDRPVAYIPENTCDPRAAISGIDDSQGKWLGGMFDKDSFVETFEGWAKSVVTGRAKLGGIPVGVIAVETQTMMQLIPADPGQLDSHERSVPRAGQVWFPDSATKTAQAGSTIVENLRTYNQPAFVYIPKAAELRGGAWVVIDSKINPDRIEFYAERTAKGNVLEPQGLIEIKFRSEELQECMGRLDPELINLKAKLLGAKHENGSLSESESLQKSIEARKKQLLPLYTQIAVRFAELHDTSLRMAAKGVIKKVVDWEDSRSFFYKRLRRRISEDVLAKEIRGVSGKQFSHQSAIELIQKWYLASKGAEAASTEWDDDDAFVAWRENPENYQEYIKELRAQRVSQLLSDVADSSPDLEALPQGLSMLLEKMDPSRRAQFVEEVKKVLK
;
A
#
# COMPACT_ATOMS: atom_id res chain seq x y z
N MET A 1 -2.75 -22.01 -26.43
CA MET A 1 -3.79 -22.75 -27.18
C MET A 1 -4.64 -21.72 -27.87
N GLU A 2 -4.57 -21.63 -29.19
CA GLU A 2 -5.54 -20.82 -29.94
C GLU A 2 -6.78 -21.69 -30.15
N ARG A 3 -7.89 -21.31 -29.53
CA ARG A 3 -9.20 -21.96 -29.67
C ARG A 3 -10.28 -20.91 -29.93
N PRO A 4 -11.36 -21.25 -30.64
CA PRO A 4 -12.50 -20.34 -30.79
C PRO A 4 -13.08 -19.89 -29.44
N ALA A 5 -13.63 -18.67 -29.41
CA ALA A 5 -14.27 -18.12 -28.22
C ALA A 5 -15.53 -18.91 -27.82
N GLY A 6 -15.83 -18.96 -26.52
CA GLY A 6 -17.04 -19.61 -25.98
C GLY A 6 -17.00 -21.14 -25.91
N LEU A 7 -15.86 -21.77 -26.22
CA LEU A 7 -15.66 -23.22 -26.11
C LEU A 7 -15.01 -23.65 -24.78
N ASN A 8 -15.14 -22.84 -23.73
CA ASN A 8 -14.75 -23.23 -22.38
C ASN A 8 -15.73 -24.26 -21.82
N ASP A 9 -15.19 -25.31 -21.23
CA ASP A 9 -15.92 -26.42 -20.62
C ASP A 9 -15.95 -26.34 -19.08
N ILE A 10 -15.50 -25.19 -18.55
CA ILE A 10 -15.54 -24.77 -17.15
C ILE A 10 -15.93 -23.30 -17.07
N GLY A 11 -16.42 -22.85 -15.91
CA GLY A 11 -16.86 -21.46 -15.66
C GLY A 11 -15.73 -20.45 -15.42
N MET A 12 -14.53 -20.71 -15.95
CA MET A 12 -13.36 -19.87 -15.78
C MET A 12 -12.54 -19.83 -17.07
N VAL A 13 -12.05 -18.65 -17.44
CA VAL A 13 -11.23 -18.43 -18.63
C VAL A 13 -10.04 -17.55 -18.28
N ALA A 14 -8.92 -17.76 -18.98
CA ALA A 14 -7.73 -16.94 -18.78
C ALA A 14 -6.97 -16.71 -20.09
N TRP A 15 -6.23 -15.62 -20.13
CA TRP A 15 -5.40 -15.20 -21.25
C TRP A 15 -4.05 -14.70 -20.75
N ILE A 16 -3.02 -14.94 -21.55
CA ILE A 16 -1.77 -14.19 -21.48
C ILE A 16 -1.84 -13.19 -22.62
N LEU A 17 -1.80 -11.90 -22.30
CA LEU A 17 -1.94 -10.82 -23.28
C LEU A 17 -0.59 -10.16 -23.48
N ASP A 18 -0.13 -10.14 -24.73
CA ASP A 18 0.98 -9.31 -25.20
C ASP A 18 0.42 -7.96 -25.65
N MET A 19 0.80 -6.88 -24.98
CA MET A 19 0.27 -5.55 -25.24
C MET A 19 1.39 -4.54 -25.46
N SER A 20 1.34 -3.80 -26.56
CA SER A 20 2.19 -2.61 -26.74
C SER A 20 1.51 -1.43 -26.06
N THR A 21 2.14 -0.86 -25.03
CA THR A 21 1.62 0.33 -24.32
C THR A 21 2.60 1.50 -24.50
N PRO A 22 2.22 2.76 -24.24
CA PRO A 22 3.13 3.90 -24.34
C PRO A 22 4.41 3.73 -23.49
N GLU A 23 4.31 3.04 -22.36
CA GLU A 23 5.42 2.73 -21.44
C GLU A 23 6.30 1.59 -21.95
N TYR A 24 5.72 0.63 -22.68
CA TYR A 24 6.39 -0.54 -23.24
C TYR A 24 6.01 -0.73 -24.72
N PRO A 25 6.57 0.10 -25.63
CA PRO A 25 6.23 0.02 -27.06
C PRO A 25 6.63 -1.32 -27.70
N ASN A 26 7.64 -1.99 -27.14
CA ASN A 26 8.08 -3.33 -27.57
C ASN A 26 7.25 -4.47 -26.97
N GLY A 27 6.21 -4.14 -26.21
CA GLY A 27 5.32 -5.10 -25.57
C GLY A 27 5.57 -5.28 -24.06
N ARG A 28 4.48 -5.50 -23.33
CA ARG A 28 4.45 -6.06 -21.98
C ARG A 28 3.48 -7.23 -21.94
N GLN A 29 3.73 -8.18 -21.06
CA GLN A 29 2.82 -9.30 -20.81
C GLN A 29 1.99 -9.07 -19.55
N ILE A 30 0.72 -9.46 -19.58
CA ILE A 30 -0.12 -9.61 -18.40
C ILE A 30 -0.89 -10.92 -18.45
N VAL A 31 -1.30 -11.41 -17.27
CA VAL A 31 -2.21 -12.55 -17.14
C VAL A 31 -3.57 -12.02 -16.73
N VAL A 32 -4.61 -12.41 -17.45
CA VAL A 32 -6.00 -12.07 -17.12
C VAL A 32 -6.77 -13.35 -16.86
N ILE A 33 -7.50 -13.41 -15.75
CA ILE A 33 -8.42 -14.49 -15.42
C ILE A 33 -9.81 -13.92 -15.17
N ALA A 34 -10.85 -14.60 -15.64
CA ALA A 34 -12.22 -14.14 -15.53
C ALA A 34 -13.19 -15.30 -15.30
N ASN A 35 -14.19 -15.06 -14.44
CA ASN A 35 -15.34 -15.94 -14.36
C ASN A 35 -16.15 -15.87 -15.66
N ASP A 36 -16.68 -17.01 -16.12
CA ASP A 36 -17.78 -17.03 -17.07
C ASP A 36 -19.10 -17.13 -16.30
N ILE A 37 -19.78 -15.98 -16.14
CA ILE A 37 -21.05 -15.93 -15.41
C ILE A 37 -22.17 -16.70 -16.10
N THR A 38 -22.06 -16.96 -17.41
CA THR A 38 -23.07 -17.72 -18.16
C THR A 38 -22.98 -19.22 -17.89
N PHE A 39 -21.80 -19.69 -17.49
CA PHE A 39 -21.55 -21.08 -17.11
C PHE A 39 -21.85 -21.29 -15.63
N ARG A 40 -22.98 -21.96 -15.32
CA ARG A 40 -23.40 -22.27 -13.93
C ARG A 40 -23.32 -21.04 -13.00
N ALA A 41 -23.78 -19.89 -13.48
CA ALA A 41 -23.78 -18.60 -12.77
C ALA A 41 -22.37 -18.12 -12.29
N GLY A 42 -21.30 -18.57 -12.95
CA GLY A 42 -19.92 -18.29 -12.55
C GLY A 42 -19.56 -18.88 -11.19
N SER A 43 -20.17 -20.00 -10.80
CA SER A 43 -19.88 -20.68 -9.54
C SER A 43 -18.54 -21.41 -9.58
N PHE A 44 -17.80 -21.34 -8.48
CA PHE A 44 -16.52 -22.03 -8.30
C PHE A 44 -16.75 -23.49 -7.90
N GLY A 45 -16.48 -24.42 -8.83
CA GLY A 45 -16.32 -25.84 -8.53
C GLY A 45 -14.85 -26.25 -8.61
N PRO A 46 -14.52 -27.55 -8.40
CA PRO A 46 -13.13 -27.96 -8.21
C PRO A 46 -12.25 -27.72 -9.44
N ARG A 47 -12.84 -27.82 -10.64
CA ARG A 47 -12.15 -27.54 -11.91
C ARG A 47 -11.88 -26.05 -12.12
N GLU A 48 -12.83 -25.19 -11.76
CA GLU A 48 -12.65 -23.74 -11.80
C GLU A 48 -11.58 -23.28 -10.80
N ASP A 49 -11.60 -23.86 -9.59
CA ASP A 49 -10.61 -23.59 -8.53
C ASP A 49 -9.20 -24.00 -8.97
N ALA A 50 -9.03 -25.24 -9.43
CA ALA A 50 -7.73 -25.75 -9.89
C ALA A 50 -7.18 -24.93 -11.08
N PHE A 51 -8.06 -24.49 -11.99
CA PHE A 51 -7.65 -23.62 -13.10
C PHE A 51 -7.21 -22.24 -12.60
N PHE A 52 -7.96 -21.63 -11.68
CA PHE A 52 -7.61 -20.33 -11.09
C PHE A 52 -6.28 -20.39 -10.34
N GLU A 53 -6.06 -21.42 -9.53
CA GLU A 53 -4.81 -21.66 -8.82
C GLU A 53 -3.64 -21.80 -9.81
N THR A 54 -3.79 -22.62 -10.86
CA THR A 54 -2.75 -22.85 -11.85
C THR A 54 -2.36 -21.56 -12.58
N VAL A 55 -3.35 -20.76 -13.00
CA VAL A 55 -3.10 -19.47 -13.67
C VAL A 55 -2.43 -18.47 -12.72
N THR A 56 -2.83 -18.46 -11.46
CA THR A 56 -2.21 -17.62 -10.42
C THR A 56 -0.76 -18.01 -10.19
N ASN A 57 -0.48 -19.31 -10.06
CA ASN A 57 0.87 -19.84 -9.89
C ASN A 57 1.76 -19.50 -11.10
N LEU A 58 1.23 -19.59 -12.31
CA LEU A 58 1.93 -19.21 -13.55
C LEU A 58 2.29 -17.71 -13.56
N ALA A 59 1.36 -16.85 -13.13
CA ALA A 59 1.61 -15.41 -13.04
C ALA A 59 2.72 -15.09 -12.02
N CYS A 60 2.74 -15.77 -10.87
CA CYS A 60 3.81 -15.66 -9.88
C CYS A 60 5.16 -16.15 -10.41
N GLU A 61 5.20 -17.34 -11.02
CA GLU A 61 6.42 -17.93 -11.58
C GLU A 61 7.06 -17.01 -12.64
N ARG A 62 6.23 -16.42 -13.50
CA ARG A 62 6.67 -15.48 -14.53
C ARG A 62 6.79 -14.04 -14.03
N LYS A 63 6.41 -13.76 -12.78
CA LYS A 63 6.38 -12.43 -12.14
C LYS A 63 5.57 -11.40 -12.93
N LEU A 64 4.51 -11.84 -13.61
CA LEU A 64 3.67 -11.01 -14.49
C LEU A 64 2.44 -10.49 -13.75
N PRO A 65 2.02 -9.23 -14.00
CA PRO A 65 0.77 -8.70 -13.45
C PRO A 65 -0.42 -9.64 -13.71
N LEU A 66 -1.19 -9.91 -12.66
CA LEU A 66 -2.37 -10.76 -12.66
C LEU A 66 -3.63 -9.90 -12.45
N ILE A 67 -4.52 -9.91 -13.44
CA ILE A 67 -5.79 -9.19 -13.42
C ILE A 67 -6.92 -10.21 -13.28
N TYR A 68 -7.76 -10.05 -12.26
CA TYR A 68 -8.94 -10.89 -12.05
C TYR A 68 -10.22 -10.10 -12.34
N LEU A 69 -11.00 -10.55 -13.32
CA LEU A 69 -12.33 -10.00 -13.65
C LEU A 69 -13.40 -10.82 -12.91
N ALA A 70 -13.93 -10.25 -11.83
CA ALA A 70 -14.81 -10.94 -10.90
C ALA A 70 -16.30 -10.74 -11.26
N ALA A 71 -16.97 -11.86 -11.56
CA ALA A 71 -18.41 -11.96 -11.80
C ALA A 71 -18.90 -13.38 -11.49
N ASN A 72 -19.28 -13.64 -10.23
CA ASN A 72 -19.50 -14.99 -9.72
C ASN A 72 -20.67 -15.09 -8.72
N SER A 73 -20.97 -16.34 -8.35
CA SER A 73 -21.97 -16.71 -7.35
C SER A 73 -21.37 -17.39 -6.11
N GLY A 74 -20.05 -17.35 -5.97
CA GLY A 74 -19.32 -18.02 -4.89
C GLY A 74 -19.07 -19.50 -5.18
N ALA A 75 -18.81 -20.27 -4.11
CA ALA A 75 -18.62 -21.71 -4.21
C ALA A 75 -19.89 -22.39 -4.74
N ARG A 76 -19.73 -23.38 -5.60
CA ARG A 76 -20.83 -24.18 -6.14
C ARG A 76 -21.51 -24.93 -5.01
N ILE A 77 -22.84 -25.02 -5.09
CA ILE A 77 -23.66 -25.77 -4.15
C ILE A 77 -24.48 -26.75 -4.98
N GLY A 78 -24.47 -28.02 -4.59
CA GLY A 78 -25.22 -29.08 -5.26
C GLY A 78 -25.88 -30.04 -4.28
N ILE A 79 -26.72 -30.91 -4.82
CA ILE A 79 -27.30 -32.05 -4.11
C ILE A 79 -27.26 -33.26 -5.06
N ALA A 80 -27.14 -34.47 -4.52
CA ALA A 80 -27.15 -35.69 -5.32
C ALA A 80 -28.56 -35.98 -5.86
N ASP A 81 -28.86 -35.52 -7.07
CA ASP A 81 -30.18 -35.66 -7.68
C ASP A 81 -30.57 -37.12 -7.90
N GLU A 82 -29.61 -38.01 -8.15
CA GLU A 82 -29.83 -39.44 -8.26
C GLU A 82 -30.36 -40.05 -6.96
N VAL A 83 -29.86 -39.60 -5.79
CA VAL A 83 -30.35 -40.03 -4.48
C VAL A 83 -31.70 -39.38 -4.17
N LYS A 84 -31.82 -38.07 -4.43
CA LYS A 84 -33.03 -37.28 -4.25
C LYS A 84 -34.23 -37.89 -4.99
N SER A 85 -33.99 -38.49 -6.16
CA SER A 85 -35.03 -39.07 -7.01
C SER A 85 -35.61 -40.40 -6.50
N CYS A 86 -34.92 -41.10 -5.60
CA CYS A 86 -35.29 -42.47 -5.23
C CYS A 86 -35.27 -42.79 -3.74
N PHE A 87 -34.84 -41.89 -2.86
CA PHE A 87 -34.90 -42.14 -1.42
C PHE A 87 -36.35 -42.36 -0.95
N ARG A 88 -36.50 -43.23 0.05
CA ARG A 88 -37.75 -43.50 0.76
C ARG A 88 -37.63 -43.12 2.22
N VAL A 89 -38.76 -42.93 2.87
CA VAL A 89 -38.83 -42.49 4.27
C VAL A 89 -39.32 -43.65 5.13
N GLY A 90 -38.58 -43.98 6.19
CA GLY A 90 -39.06 -44.85 7.25
C GLY A 90 -39.89 -44.02 8.22
N TRP A 91 -41.21 -43.96 8.02
CA TRP A 91 -42.11 -43.21 8.89
C TRP A 91 -42.21 -43.85 10.27
N SER A 92 -42.44 -43.03 11.29
CA SER A 92 -42.75 -43.54 12.64
C SER A 92 -44.10 -44.27 12.66
N ASP A 93 -45.03 -43.83 11.82
CA ASP A 93 -46.33 -44.41 11.58
C ASP A 93 -46.69 -44.17 10.10
N ASP A 94 -46.72 -45.23 9.29
CA ASP A 94 -47.00 -45.14 7.85
C ASP A 94 -48.40 -44.58 7.55
N GLY A 95 -49.34 -44.66 8.50
CA GLY A 95 -50.69 -44.09 8.37
C GLY A 95 -50.77 -42.60 8.75
N SER A 96 -49.76 -42.06 9.43
CA SER A 96 -49.77 -40.70 10.01
C SER A 96 -48.40 -40.01 9.86
N PRO A 97 -47.97 -39.61 8.65
CA PRO A 97 -46.64 -39.05 8.39
C PRO A 97 -46.28 -37.81 9.23
N GLU A 98 -47.26 -37.05 9.69
CA GLU A 98 -47.10 -35.89 10.58
C GLU A 98 -46.52 -36.27 11.96
N ARG A 99 -46.55 -37.55 12.33
CA ARG A 99 -45.89 -38.08 13.54
C ARG A 99 -44.37 -38.18 13.39
N GLY A 100 -43.84 -37.86 12.21
CA GLY A 100 -42.42 -37.82 11.93
C GLY A 100 -41.87 -39.11 11.31
N PHE A 101 -40.56 -39.12 11.11
CA PHE A 101 -39.82 -40.22 10.49
C PHE A 101 -38.64 -40.63 11.37
N GLN A 102 -38.15 -41.85 11.15
CA GLN A 102 -37.01 -42.41 11.87
C GLN A 102 -35.71 -42.35 11.04
N TYR A 103 -35.81 -42.63 9.74
CA TYR A 103 -34.65 -42.68 8.84
C TYR A 103 -35.06 -42.51 7.38
N ILE A 104 -34.06 -42.31 6.52
CA ILE A 104 -34.20 -42.32 5.06
C ILE A 104 -33.48 -43.58 4.53
N TYR A 105 -34.06 -44.26 3.56
CA TYR A 105 -33.52 -45.52 3.04
C TYR A 105 -33.67 -45.67 1.53
N LEU A 106 -32.98 -46.64 0.96
CA LEU A 106 -33.13 -47.13 -0.40
C LEU A 106 -33.67 -48.56 -0.39
N THR A 107 -34.43 -48.92 -1.43
CA THR A 107 -34.76 -50.33 -1.69
C THR A 107 -33.50 -51.11 -2.07
N GLU A 108 -33.55 -52.44 -2.01
CA GLU A 108 -32.42 -53.27 -2.43
C GLU A 108 -32.05 -53.03 -3.92
N GLU A 109 -33.06 -52.81 -4.78
CA GLU A 109 -32.89 -52.46 -6.19
C GLU A 109 -32.26 -51.08 -6.39
N ASP A 110 -32.76 -50.06 -5.69
CA ASP A 110 -32.23 -48.69 -5.78
C ASP A 110 -30.81 -48.61 -5.24
N HIS A 111 -30.53 -49.25 -4.11
CA HIS A 111 -29.17 -49.33 -3.57
C HIS A 111 -28.23 -50.03 -4.55
N ALA A 112 -28.64 -51.14 -5.18
CA ALA A 112 -27.81 -51.81 -6.19
C ALA A 112 -27.46 -50.88 -7.38
N ARG A 113 -28.35 -49.93 -7.71
CA ARG A 113 -28.15 -48.97 -8.81
C ARG A 113 -27.25 -47.78 -8.44
N ILE A 114 -27.29 -47.29 -7.20
CA ILE A 114 -26.59 -46.07 -6.75
C ILE A 114 -25.71 -46.27 -5.50
N SER A 115 -25.26 -47.49 -5.25
CA SER A 115 -24.47 -47.84 -4.05
C SER A 115 -23.19 -47.04 -3.89
N THR A 116 -22.60 -46.52 -4.98
CA THR A 116 -21.41 -45.66 -4.92
C THR A 116 -21.71 -44.21 -4.53
N SER A 117 -22.97 -43.78 -4.63
CA SER A 117 -23.41 -42.41 -4.31
C SER A 117 -23.84 -42.25 -2.85
N VAL A 118 -23.91 -43.34 -2.07
CA VAL A 118 -24.31 -43.33 -0.67
C VAL A 118 -23.42 -44.24 0.16
N ILE A 119 -23.28 -43.92 1.45
CA ILE A 119 -22.83 -44.86 2.47
C ILE A 119 -24.09 -45.28 3.21
N ALA A 120 -24.40 -46.57 3.18
CA ALA A 120 -25.63 -47.11 3.72
C ALA A 120 -25.39 -48.48 4.36
N HIS A 121 -26.19 -48.82 5.37
CA HIS A 121 -26.19 -50.14 5.99
C HIS A 121 -27.52 -50.87 5.78
N LYS A 122 -27.45 -52.20 5.68
CA LYS A 122 -28.61 -53.06 5.49
C LYS A 122 -29.35 -53.26 6.81
N MET A 123 -30.65 -53.00 6.78
CA MET A 123 -31.60 -53.23 7.87
C MET A 123 -32.70 -54.16 7.36
N GLN A 124 -33.12 -55.12 8.18
CA GLN A 124 -34.24 -56.00 7.87
C GLN A 124 -35.33 -55.77 8.90
N LEU A 125 -36.56 -55.54 8.43
CA LEU A 125 -37.73 -55.37 9.28
C LEU A 125 -38.33 -56.73 9.66
N ASP A 126 -39.16 -56.74 10.71
CA ASP A 126 -39.85 -57.95 11.20
C ASP A 126 -40.74 -58.60 10.13
N ASN A 127 -41.23 -57.82 9.16
CA ASN A 127 -42.02 -58.30 8.01
C ASN A 127 -41.14 -58.92 6.88
N GLY A 128 -39.83 -58.98 7.07
CA GLY A 128 -38.86 -59.50 6.09
C GLY A 128 -38.38 -58.49 5.05
N GLU A 129 -38.91 -57.26 5.04
CA GLU A 129 -38.49 -56.20 4.11
C GLU A 129 -37.05 -55.77 4.39
N ILE A 130 -36.25 -55.69 3.33
CA ILE A 130 -34.86 -55.21 3.38
C ILE A 130 -34.83 -53.73 3.00
N ARG A 131 -34.23 -52.91 3.87
CA ARG A 131 -34.01 -51.48 3.68
C ARG A 131 -32.54 -51.15 3.79
N TRP A 132 -32.01 -50.39 2.84
CA TRP A 132 -30.65 -49.84 2.93
C TRP A 132 -30.73 -48.44 3.51
N VAL A 133 -30.54 -48.33 4.82
CA VAL A 133 -30.62 -47.07 5.56
C VAL A 133 -29.42 -46.20 5.18
N ILE A 134 -29.68 -44.97 4.72
CA ILE A 134 -28.64 -44.04 4.27
C ILE A 134 -28.00 -43.39 5.49
N ASP A 135 -26.71 -43.63 5.69
CA ASP A 135 -25.89 -42.98 6.72
C ASP A 135 -25.27 -41.68 6.19
N SER A 136 -24.88 -41.66 4.91
CA SER A 136 -24.30 -40.48 4.27
C SER A 136 -24.55 -40.48 2.76
N VAL A 137 -24.65 -39.29 2.18
CA VAL A 137 -24.76 -39.07 0.73
C VAL A 137 -23.44 -38.53 0.23
N VAL A 138 -22.81 -39.26 -0.69
CA VAL A 138 -21.55 -38.86 -1.35
C VAL A 138 -21.86 -38.16 -2.68
N GLY A 139 -22.79 -38.72 -3.46
CA GLY A 139 -23.14 -38.24 -4.79
C GLY A 139 -22.23 -38.81 -5.89
N LYS A 140 -22.78 -38.94 -7.10
CA LYS A 140 -22.06 -39.37 -8.29
C LYS A 140 -21.27 -38.24 -8.94
N GLU A 141 -21.80 -37.02 -8.87
CA GLU A 141 -21.15 -35.83 -9.41
C GLU A 141 -20.16 -35.24 -8.40
N ASP A 142 -19.04 -34.72 -8.89
CA ASP A 142 -18.07 -33.97 -8.09
C ASP A 142 -18.49 -32.49 -7.97
N GLY A 143 -18.05 -31.82 -6.90
CA GLY A 143 -18.30 -30.41 -6.68
C GLY A 143 -19.72 -30.07 -6.21
N LEU A 144 -20.29 -30.91 -5.35
CA LEU A 144 -21.57 -30.71 -4.67
C LEU A 144 -21.42 -29.93 -3.35
N GLY A 145 -20.31 -30.12 -2.63
CA GLY A 145 -20.18 -29.65 -1.25
C GLY A 145 -18.76 -29.29 -0.80
N VAL A 146 -18.22 -30.05 0.15
CA VAL A 146 -17.02 -29.70 0.94
C VAL A 146 -15.74 -29.63 0.10
N GLU A 147 -15.67 -30.38 -0.98
CA GLU A 147 -14.63 -30.32 -2.01
C GLU A 147 -14.53 -28.94 -2.66
N ASN A 148 -15.64 -28.21 -2.85
CA ASN A 148 -15.63 -26.83 -3.35
C ASN A 148 -15.05 -25.85 -2.31
N ILE A 149 -15.28 -26.12 -1.03
CA ILE A 149 -14.71 -25.31 0.06
C ILE A 149 -13.19 -25.55 0.14
N HIS A 150 -12.76 -26.80 -0.05
CA HIS A 150 -11.35 -27.14 -0.12
C HIS A 150 -10.65 -26.46 -1.31
N GLY A 151 -11.26 -26.49 -2.50
CA GLY A 151 -10.77 -25.76 -3.68
C GLY A 151 -10.75 -24.24 -3.47
N SER A 152 -11.82 -23.68 -2.88
CA SER A 152 -11.88 -22.27 -2.49
C SER A 152 -10.73 -21.85 -1.57
N ALA A 153 -10.33 -22.71 -0.62
CA ALA A 153 -9.19 -22.45 0.26
C ALA A 153 -7.85 -22.43 -0.51
N ALA A 154 -7.69 -23.30 -1.50
CA ALA A 154 -6.49 -23.35 -2.35
C ALA A 154 -6.31 -22.05 -3.14
N ILE A 155 -7.38 -21.56 -3.81
CA ILE A 155 -7.32 -20.31 -4.56
C ILE A 155 -7.16 -19.08 -3.67
N ALA A 156 -7.75 -19.07 -2.47
CA ALA A 156 -7.52 -18.01 -1.48
C ALA A 156 -6.04 -17.94 -1.08
N SER A 157 -5.43 -19.10 -0.78
CA SER A 157 -4.01 -19.20 -0.45
C SER A 157 -3.11 -18.73 -1.60
N ALA A 158 -3.39 -19.22 -2.82
CA ALA A 158 -2.62 -18.85 -4.01
C ALA A 158 -2.70 -17.35 -4.31
N TYR A 159 -3.89 -16.75 -4.24
CA TYR A 159 -4.08 -15.32 -4.54
C TYR A 159 -3.52 -14.41 -3.44
N SER A 160 -3.57 -14.85 -2.18
CA SER A 160 -2.88 -14.19 -1.06
C SER A 160 -1.37 -14.12 -1.29
N ARG A 161 -0.75 -15.25 -1.67
CA ARG A 161 0.67 -15.29 -2.04
C ARG A 161 0.98 -14.43 -3.26
N ALA A 162 0.09 -14.42 -4.26
CA ALA A 162 0.27 -13.65 -5.48
C ALA A 162 0.37 -12.14 -5.24
N TYR A 163 -0.25 -11.60 -4.18
CA TYR A 163 -0.11 -10.19 -3.84
C TYR A 163 1.34 -9.78 -3.50
N GLU A 164 2.12 -10.70 -2.90
CA GLU A 164 3.54 -10.47 -2.55
C GLU A 164 4.49 -10.81 -3.71
N GLU A 165 4.14 -11.80 -4.54
CA GLU A 165 5.00 -12.32 -5.60
C GLU A 165 4.73 -11.72 -6.99
N THR A 166 3.60 -11.03 -7.17
CA THR A 166 3.27 -10.29 -8.39
C THR A 166 2.40 -9.06 -8.13
N PHE A 167 2.11 -8.29 -9.18
CA PHE A 167 1.08 -7.25 -9.13
C PHE A 167 -0.30 -7.88 -9.34
N THR A 168 -1.17 -7.83 -8.33
CA THR A 168 -2.56 -8.28 -8.40
C THR A 168 -3.52 -7.10 -8.51
N LEU A 169 -4.56 -7.22 -9.33
CA LEU A 169 -5.65 -6.26 -9.43
C LEU A 169 -6.96 -6.99 -9.73
N THR A 170 -7.98 -6.76 -8.90
CA THR A 170 -9.33 -7.31 -9.10
C THR A 170 -10.26 -6.23 -9.64
N PHE A 171 -11.02 -6.54 -10.69
CA PHE A 171 -12.11 -5.70 -11.18
C PHE A 171 -13.45 -6.43 -10.99
N VAL A 172 -14.29 -5.87 -10.13
CA VAL A 172 -15.65 -6.35 -9.85
C VAL A 172 -16.58 -5.79 -10.91
N THR A 173 -16.72 -6.55 -12.00
CA THR A 173 -17.58 -6.27 -13.16
C THR A 173 -18.98 -6.87 -13.02
N GLY A 174 -19.14 -7.89 -12.17
CA GLY A 174 -20.43 -8.46 -11.82
C GLY A 174 -20.57 -8.70 -10.32
N ARG A 175 -21.73 -9.22 -9.90
CA ARG A 175 -21.94 -9.67 -8.52
C ARG A 175 -20.80 -10.58 -8.10
N THR A 176 -20.22 -10.33 -6.93
CA THR A 176 -19.08 -11.09 -6.42
C THR A 176 -19.40 -11.58 -5.01
N VAL A 177 -19.43 -12.90 -4.82
CA VAL A 177 -20.03 -13.56 -3.65
C VAL A 177 -19.05 -14.53 -2.98
N GLY A 178 -19.03 -14.56 -1.65
CA GLY A 178 -18.32 -15.57 -0.86
C GLY A 178 -16.82 -15.58 -1.16
N ILE A 179 -16.30 -16.70 -1.68
CA ILE A 179 -14.89 -16.82 -2.06
C ILE A 179 -14.45 -15.74 -3.08
N GLY A 180 -15.31 -15.36 -4.02
CA GLY A 180 -15.01 -14.28 -4.96
C GLY A 180 -14.78 -12.93 -4.25
N ALA A 181 -15.52 -12.65 -3.18
CA ALA A 181 -15.35 -11.45 -2.37
C ALA A 181 -14.05 -11.50 -1.54
N TYR A 182 -13.70 -12.68 -1.02
CA TYR A 182 -12.39 -12.89 -0.39
C TYR A 182 -11.24 -12.68 -1.38
N LEU A 183 -11.32 -13.21 -2.60
CA LEU A 183 -10.31 -12.95 -3.64
C LEU A 183 -10.17 -11.46 -3.94
N ALA A 184 -11.29 -10.73 -4.07
CA ALA A 184 -11.26 -9.28 -4.26
C ALA A 184 -10.50 -8.56 -3.13
N ARG A 185 -10.65 -9.03 -1.89
CA ARG A 185 -9.92 -8.49 -0.74
C ARG A 185 -8.46 -8.94 -0.67
N LEU A 186 -8.16 -10.22 -0.94
CA LEU A 186 -6.81 -10.80 -0.87
C LEU A 186 -5.89 -10.25 -1.96
N GLY A 187 -6.44 -9.90 -3.13
CA GLY A 187 -5.72 -9.16 -4.16
C GLY A 187 -5.41 -7.71 -3.79
N ILE A 188 -6.00 -7.19 -2.71
CA ILE A 188 -5.89 -5.83 -2.16
C ILE A 188 -6.43 -4.75 -3.11
N ARG A 189 -5.85 -4.64 -4.30
CA ARG A 189 -6.17 -3.61 -5.30
C ARG A 189 -7.49 -3.99 -5.98
N CYS A 190 -8.51 -3.17 -5.80
CA CYS A 190 -9.88 -3.48 -6.23
C CYS A 190 -10.55 -2.29 -6.91
N ILE A 191 -11.08 -2.52 -8.12
CA ILE A 191 -11.95 -1.61 -8.85
C ILE A 191 -13.36 -2.19 -8.79
N GLN A 192 -14.38 -1.38 -8.51
CA GLN A 192 -15.77 -1.83 -8.42
C GLN A 192 -16.67 -1.04 -9.37
N ARG A 193 -17.47 -1.75 -10.16
CA ARG A 193 -18.54 -1.09 -10.93
C ARG A 193 -19.68 -0.66 -10.01
N THR A 194 -20.19 0.57 -10.19
CA THR A 194 -21.09 1.21 -9.22
C THR A 194 -22.39 0.47 -8.94
N ASP A 195 -22.86 -0.34 -9.88
CA ASP A 195 -24.10 -1.13 -9.81
C ASP A 195 -23.90 -2.59 -9.35
N GLN A 196 -22.67 -2.98 -8.97
CA GLN A 196 -22.33 -4.36 -8.61
C GLN A 196 -21.91 -4.50 -7.14
N PRO A 197 -22.40 -5.52 -6.41
CA PRO A 197 -22.07 -5.69 -5.00
C PRO A 197 -20.93 -6.71 -4.77
N ILE A 198 -20.16 -6.47 -3.70
CA ILE A 198 -19.21 -7.42 -3.11
C ILE A 198 -19.81 -7.93 -1.80
N ILE A 199 -20.18 -9.21 -1.70
CA ILE A 199 -20.90 -9.75 -0.53
C ILE A 199 -20.37 -11.11 -0.11
N LEU A 200 -20.55 -11.48 1.16
CA LEU A 200 -20.37 -12.85 1.61
C LEU A 200 -21.69 -13.63 1.51
N THR A 201 -22.75 -13.07 2.09
CA THR A 201 -24.08 -13.69 2.15
C THR A 201 -25.12 -12.78 1.51
N GLY A 202 -26.04 -13.36 0.75
CA GLY A 202 -27.14 -12.63 0.11
C GLY A 202 -28.15 -12.07 1.11
N PHE A 203 -28.76 -10.93 0.77
CA PHE A 203 -29.67 -10.22 1.68
C PHE A 203 -30.91 -11.07 2.06
N SER A 204 -31.45 -11.84 1.12
CA SER A 204 -32.62 -12.69 1.37
C SER A 204 -32.30 -13.83 2.35
N ALA A 205 -31.07 -14.34 2.35
CA ALA A 205 -30.63 -15.35 3.31
C ALA A 205 -30.50 -14.75 4.72
N LEU A 206 -29.98 -13.53 4.83
CA LEU A 206 -29.91 -12.81 6.10
C LEU A 206 -31.31 -12.50 6.67
N ASN A 207 -32.24 -12.04 5.83
CA ASN A 207 -33.62 -11.78 6.28
C ASN A 207 -34.30 -13.05 6.79
N LYS A 208 -34.11 -14.20 6.10
CA LYS A 208 -34.60 -15.51 6.57
C LYS A 208 -34.00 -15.90 7.91
N LEU A 209 -32.68 -15.71 8.08
CA LEU A 209 -31.98 -15.99 9.34
C LEU A 209 -32.49 -15.11 10.49
N LEU A 210 -32.77 -13.83 10.21
CA LEU A 210 -33.24 -12.86 11.20
C LEU A 210 -34.75 -12.96 11.47
N GLY A 211 -35.51 -13.71 10.66
CA GLY A 211 -36.96 -13.84 10.76
C GLY A 211 -37.75 -12.57 10.39
N ARG A 212 -37.10 -11.57 9.78
CA ARG A 212 -37.72 -10.30 9.38
C ARG A 212 -36.98 -9.67 8.19
N GLU A 213 -37.67 -8.80 7.46
CA GLU A 213 -37.11 -8.07 6.32
C GLU A 213 -36.27 -6.87 6.78
N VAL A 214 -34.98 -7.10 7.02
CA VAL A 214 -34.02 -6.06 7.44
C VAL A 214 -33.39 -5.35 6.23
N TYR A 215 -32.98 -6.13 5.24
CA TYR A 215 -32.28 -5.65 4.06
C TYR A 215 -33.16 -5.75 2.82
N SER A 216 -32.99 -4.80 1.90
CA SER A 216 -33.80 -4.68 0.67
C SER A 216 -33.05 -5.08 -0.60
N SER A 217 -31.71 -5.07 -0.58
CA SER A 217 -30.90 -5.39 -1.76
C SER A 217 -29.49 -5.85 -1.37
N HIS A 218 -28.82 -6.52 -2.32
CA HIS A 218 -27.38 -6.81 -2.19
C HIS A 218 -26.52 -5.55 -2.14
N MET A 219 -26.95 -4.46 -2.79
CA MET A 219 -26.23 -3.19 -2.79
C MET A 219 -26.19 -2.53 -1.41
N GLN A 220 -27.18 -2.80 -0.55
CA GLN A 220 -27.20 -2.33 0.85
C GLN A 220 -26.11 -2.98 1.71
N LEU A 221 -25.60 -4.15 1.30
CA LEU A 221 -24.58 -4.92 2.02
C LEU A 221 -23.19 -4.71 1.42
N GLY A 222 -23.11 -4.62 0.10
CA GLY A 222 -21.84 -4.71 -0.64
C GLY A 222 -21.65 -3.69 -1.76
N GLY A 223 -22.57 -2.73 -1.89
CA GLY A 223 -22.48 -1.68 -2.91
C GLY A 223 -21.51 -0.56 -2.55
N LEU A 224 -21.43 0.45 -3.42
CA LEU A 224 -20.48 1.56 -3.29
C LEU A 224 -20.59 2.32 -1.96
N LYS A 225 -21.80 2.49 -1.41
CA LYS A 225 -22.04 3.19 -0.14
C LYS A 225 -21.38 2.49 1.06
N ILE A 226 -21.02 1.22 0.90
CA ILE A 226 -20.32 0.40 1.88
C ILE A 226 -18.85 0.25 1.47
N MET A 227 -18.58 -0.27 0.28
CA MET A 227 -17.23 -0.71 -0.12
C MET A 227 -16.30 0.43 -0.54
N ALA A 228 -16.84 1.53 -1.08
CA ALA A 228 -16.04 2.72 -1.41
C ALA A 228 -15.78 3.60 -0.18
N THR A 229 -16.48 3.37 0.93
CA THR A 229 -16.42 4.18 2.16
C THR A 229 -15.76 3.44 3.33
N ASN A 230 -15.23 2.22 3.11
CA ASN A 230 -14.63 1.39 4.15
C ASN A 230 -13.21 0.88 3.83
N GLY A 231 -12.63 1.27 2.69
CA GLY A 231 -11.25 0.89 2.31
C GLY A 231 -11.09 -0.46 1.62
N VAL A 232 -12.18 -1.13 1.22
CA VAL A 232 -12.10 -2.35 0.39
C VAL A 232 -11.83 -1.98 -1.08
N VAL A 233 -12.53 -0.96 -1.59
CA VAL A 233 -12.45 -0.56 -3.01
C VAL A 233 -11.60 0.68 -3.18
N HIS A 234 -10.65 0.60 -4.11
CA HIS A 234 -9.73 1.70 -4.42
C HIS A 234 -10.34 2.69 -5.41
N LEU A 235 -11.07 2.19 -6.41
CA LEU A 235 -11.69 2.99 -7.47
C LEU A 235 -13.10 2.46 -7.76
N THR A 236 -14.01 3.38 -8.02
CA THR A 236 -15.35 3.06 -8.52
C THR A 236 -15.47 3.52 -9.96
N VAL A 237 -16.15 2.72 -10.80
CA VAL A 237 -16.36 3.02 -12.21
C VAL A 237 -17.82 2.82 -12.58
N SER A 238 -18.30 3.57 -13.57
CA SER A 238 -19.70 3.52 -14.02
C SER A 238 -20.00 2.30 -14.88
N ASP A 239 -19.04 1.86 -15.70
CA ASP A 239 -19.19 0.73 -16.61
C ASP A 239 -17.90 -0.12 -16.76
N ASP A 240 -17.99 -1.20 -17.54
CA ASP A 240 -16.86 -2.13 -17.75
C ASP A 240 -15.73 -1.53 -18.60
N LEU A 241 -16.06 -0.63 -19.54
CA LEU A 241 -15.06 0.01 -20.39
C LEU A 241 -14.21 0.99 -19.58
N GLU A 242 -14.85 1.76 -18.69
CA GLU A 242 -14.16 2.60 -17.71
C GLU A 242 -13.35 1.76 -16.73
N GLY A 243 -13.86 0.60 -16.31
CA GLY A 243 -13.11 -0.37 -15.50
C GLY A 243 -11.82 -0.84 -16.17
N VAL A 244 -11.90 -1.30 -17.43
CA VAL A 244 -10.74 -1.70 -18.23
C VAL A 244 -9.79 -0.52 -18.47
N SER A 245 -10.32 0.66 -18.76
CA SER A 245 -9.50 1.87 -18.93
C SER A 245 -8.70 2.20 -17.67
N ASN A 246 -9.31 2.06 -16.48
CA ASN A 246 -8.62 2.25 -15.21
C ASN A 246 -7.63 1.12 -14.89
N ILE A 247 -7.88 -0.13 -15.30
CA ILE A 247 -6.88 -1.21 -15.23
C ILE A 247 -5.62 -0.82 -16.01
N LEU A 248 -5.78 -0.39 -17.28
CA LEU A 248 -4.66 0.03 -18.13
C LEU A 248 -3.95 1.26 -17.57
N ARG A 249 -4.71 2.25 -17.08
CA ARG A 249 -4.14 3.43 -16.43
C ARG A 249 -3.33 3.04 -15.21
N TRP A 250 -3.81 2.12 -14.37
CA TRP A 250 -3.05 1.65 -13.21
C TRP A 250 -1.77 0.93 -13.62
N LEU A 251 -1.84 0.06 -14.64
CA LEU A 251 -0.68 -0.63 -15.19
C LEU A 251 0.39 0.33 -15.76
N SER A 252 0.01 1.54 -16.19
CA SER A 252 0.96 2.58 -16.65
C SER A 252 1.96 3.06 -15.58
N TYR A 253 1.66 2.82 -14.29
CA TYR A 253 2.57 3.12 -13.17
C TYR A 253 3.35 1.89 -12.69
N VAL A 254 3.07 0.71 -13.25
CA VAL A 254 3.55 -0.58 -12.73
C VAL A 254 4.59 -1.19 -13.70
N PRO A 255 5.74 -1.66 -13.20
CA PRO A 255 6.69 -2.44 -13.98
C PRO A 255 6.04 -3.58 -14.78
N ALA A 256 6.63 -3.95 -15.92
CA ALA A 256 6.14 -5.08 -16.72
C ALA A 256 6.17 -6.41 -15.94
N ASN A 257 7.10 -6.54 -15.00
CA ASN A 257 7.29 -7.69 -14.13
C ASN A 257 7.91 -7.26 -12.79
N ILE A 258 7.71 -8.03 -11.72
CA ILE A 258 8.36 -7.73 -10.43
C ILE A 258 9.89 -7.74 -10.58
N GLY A 259 10.52 -6.70 -10.04
CA GLY A 259 11.97 -6.48 -10.13
C GLY A 259 12.44 -5.87 -11.45
N GLY A 260 11.54 -5.68 -12.41
CA GLY A 260 11.81 -4.96 -13.66
C GLY A 260 11.97 -3.44 -13.46
N PRO A 261 12.40 -2.72 -14.50
CA PRO A 261 12.52 -1.27 -14.47
C PRO A 261 11.15 -0.59 -14.31
N LEU A 262 11.15 0.61 -13.73
CA LEU A 262 9.95 1.46 -13.68
C LEU A 262 9.55 1.91 -15.09
N PRO A 263 8.25 2.03 -15.39
CA PRO A 263 7.76 2.56 -16.67
C PRO A 263 7.92 4.09 -16.75
N ILE A 264 9.16 4.56 -16.82
CA ILE A 264 9.46 5.98 -16.97
C ILE A 264 9.17 6.39 -18.41
N THR A 265 8.33 7.41 -18.58
CA THR A 265 7.90 7.92 -19.89
C THR A 265 8.39 9.34 -20.10
N LYS A 266 8.50 9.80 -21.35
CA LYS A 266 8.78 11.21 -21.62
C LYS A 266 7.53 12.03 -21.31
N SER A 267 7.62 12.94 -20.34
CA SER A 267 6.51 13.81 -19.99
C SER A 267 6.33 14.94 -21.01
N LEU A 268 5.07 15.31 -21.25
CA LEU A 268 4.71 16.55 -21.95
C LEU A 268 4.75 17.75 -20.99
N ASP A 269 4.70 17.50 -19.69
CA ASP A 269 4.81 18.50 -18.64
C ASP A 269 6.28 18.66 -18.22
N PRO A 270 6.96 19.77 -18.55
CA PRO A 270 8.39 19.93 -18.30
C PRO A 270 8.74 19.74 -16.82
N PRO A 271 9.78 18.97 -16.48
CA PRO A 271 10.17 18.76 -15.09
C PRO A 271 10.78 20.01 -14.44
N ASP A 272 11.30 20.94 -15.24
CA ASP A 272 11.96 22.17 -14.82
C ASP A 272 11.01 23.36 -14.61
N ARG A 273 9.72 23.22 -14.94
CA ARG A 273 8.74 24.28 -14.66
C ARG A 273 8.57 24.50 -13.15
N PRO A 274 8.24 25.73 -12.72
CA PRO A 274 7.87 25.97 -11.34
C PRO A 274 6.51 25.36 -11.00
N VAL A 275 6.29 25.13 -9.69
CA VAL A 275 4.95 24.86 -9.15
C VAL A 275 4.20 26.19 -9.07
N ALA A 276 3.15 26.33 -9.88
CA ALA A 276 2.41 27.58 -10.02
C ALA A 276 1.24 27.73 -9.04
N TYR A 277 0.69 26.62 -8.53
CA TYR A 277 -0.27 26.67 -7.43
C TYR A 277 0.48 27.04 -6.14
N ILE A 278 0.13 28.16 -5.49
CA ILE A 278 0.77 28.63 -4.26
C ILE A 278 -0.25 28.62 -3.11
N PRO A 279 -0.09 27.75 -2.10
CA PRO A 279 -0.90 27.81 -0.88
C PRO A 279 -0.71 29.14 -0.14
N GLU A 280 -1.81 29.79 0.26
CA GLU A 280 -1.78 30.98 1.12
C GLU A 280 -1.74 30.59 2.60
N ASN A 281 -2.87 30.12 3.14
CA ASN A 281 -3.04 29.78 4.55
C ASN A 281 -3.14 28.28 4.79
N THR A 282 -3.81 27.57 3.87
CA THR A 282 -3.98 26.12 3.91
C THR A 282 -3.58 25.56 2.56
N CYS A 283 -2.99 24.36 2.59
CA CYS A 283 -2.59 23.66 1.39
C CYS A 283 -3.69 22.64 1.05
N ASP A 284 -4.49 22.92 0.01
CA ASP A 284 -5.32 21.88 -0.62
C ASP A 284 -4.40 20.79 -1.19
N PRO A 285 -4.51 19.52 -0.73
CA PRO A 285 -3.65 18.45 -1.19
C PRO A 285 -3.85 18.12 -2.68
N ARG A 286 -5.06 18.21 -3.22
CA ARG A 286 -5.34 17.88 -4.63
C ARG A 286 -4.80 18.96 -5.55
N ALA A 287 -4.97 20.22 -5.20
CA ALA A 287 -4.38 21.33 -5.94
C ALA A 287 -2.85 21.31 -5.88
N ALA A 288 -2.26 20.96 -4.72
CA ALA A 288 -0.82 20.77 -4.58
C ALA A 288 -0.28 19.66 -5.49
N ILE A 289 -1.05 18.58 -5.67
CA ILE A 289 -0.67 17.43 -6.49
C ILE A 289 -0.86 17.73 -7.98
N SER A 290 -2.09 18.03 -8.40
CA SER A 290 -2.53 18.09 -9.80
C SER A 290 -2.56 19.49 -10.39
N GLY A 291 -2.44 20.52 -9.56
CA GLY A 291 -2.77 21.90 -9.93
C GLY A 291 -4.27 22.18 -9.88
N ILE A 292 -4.62 23.42 -10.16
CA ILE A 292 -6.01 23.91 -10.17
C ILE A 292 -6.18 24.96 -11.27
N ASP A 293 -7.37 25.08 -11.84
CA ASP A 293 -7.67 26.19 -12.75
C ASP A 293 -8.00 27.46 -11.96
N ASP A 294 -7.41 28.58 -12.35
CA ASP A 294 -7.74 29.87 -11.76
C ASP A 294 -9.09 30.41 -12.24
N SER A 295 -9.50 31.58 -11.71
CA SER A 295 -10.75 32.24 -12.10
C SER A 295 -10.90 32.57 -13.60
N GLN A 296 -9.80 32.54 -14.36
CA GLN A 296 -9.75 32.80 -15.79
C GLN A 296 -9.61 31.51 -16.62
N GLY A 297 -9.62 30.34 -15.97
CA GLY A 297 -9.44 29.04 -16.61
C GLY A 297 -7.99 28.72 -16.98
N LYS A 298 -7.02 29.48 -16.44
CA LYS A 298 -5.60 29.16 -16.60
C LYS A 298 -5.20 28.14 -15.54
N TRP A 299 -4.66 27.02 -16.00
CA TRP A 299 -4.14 25.98 -15.11
C TRP A 299 -2.90 26.45 -14.35
N LEU A 300 -3.01 26.48 -13.02
CA LEU A 300 -1.92 26.66 -12.07
C LEU A 300 -1.35 25.28 -11.72
N GLY A 301 -0.28 24.89 -12.41
CA GLY A 301 0.31 23.57 -12.27
C GLY A 301 0.78 23.22 -10.85
N GLY A 302 0.39 22.04 -10.39
CA GLY A 302 0.85 21.45 -9.12
C GLY A 302 2.25 20.82 -9.25
N MET A 303 2.62 20.04 -8.24
CA MET A 303 3.94 19.39 -8.17
C MET A 303 4.11 18.27 -9.21
N PHE A 304 3.04 17.54 -9.53
CA PHE A 304 3.09 16.40 -10.45
C PHE A 304 2.64 16.78 -11.86
N ASP A 305 2.86 15.86 -12.79
CA ASP A 305 2.52 16.03 -14.20
C ASP A 305 1.01 16.19 -14.37
N LYS A 306 0.61 17.14 -15.23
CA LYS A 306 -0.81 17.36 -15.56
C LYS A 306 -1.52 16.06 -15.92
N ASP A 307 -2.73 15.87 -15.37
CA ASP A 307 -3.60 14.71 -15.61
C ASP A 307 -2.98 13.34 -15.26
N SER A 308 -1.86 13.33 -14.54
CA SER A 308 -1.18 12.08 -14.15
C SER A 308 -1.65 11.53 -12.81
N PHE A 309 -2.34 12.31 -11.98
CA PHE A 309 -2.78 11.83 -10.68
C PHE A 309 -4.06 10.99 -10.79
N VAL A 310 -4.04 9.82 -10.16
CA VAL A 310 -5.20 8.94 -9.97
C VAL A 310 -5.36 8.73 -8.47
N GLU A 311 -6.35 9.40 -7.89
CA GLU A 311 -6.72 9.22 -6.50
C GLU A 311 -7.33 7.83 -6.27
N THR A 312 -7.00 7.21 -5.14
CA THR A 312 -7.59 5.95 -4.69
C THR A 312 -8.16 6.11 -3.28
N PHE A 313 -9.25 5.40 -3.00
CA PHE A 313 -10.02 5.48 -1.75
C PHE A 313 -10.62 6.86 -1.46
N GLU A 314 -11.09 7.57 -2.49
CA GLU A 314 -11.68 8.91 -2.35
C GLU A 314 -12.87 8.94 -1.35
N GLY A 315 -13.66 7.86 -1.30
CA GLY A 315 -14.81 7.75 -0.41
C GLY A 315 -14.47 7.44 1.06
N TRP A 316 -13.25 7.03 1.39
CA TRP A 316 -12.86 6.53 2.71
C TRP A 316 -11.68 7.29 3.31
N ALA A 317 -11.74 7.53 4.63
CA ALA A 317 -10.70 8.19 5.41
C ALA A 317 -10.20 9.49 4.73
N LYS A 318 -11.14 10.39 4.47
CA LYS A 318 -10.94 11.60 3.64
C LYS A 318 -9.95 12.62 4.22
N SER A 319 -9.49 12.45 5.46
CA SER A 319 -8.41 13.28 6.02
C SER A 319 -7.03 12.99 5.40
N VAL A 320 -6.90 11.90 4.65
CA VAL A 320 -5.68 11.56 3.87
C VAL A 320 -6.07 11.26 2.43
N VAL A 321 -5.35 11.86 1.50
CA VAL A 321 -5.44 11.65 0.06
C VAL A 321 -4.33 10.71 -0.37
N THR A 322 -4.67 9.64 -1.07
CA THR A 322 -3.71 8.63 -1.55
C THR A 322 -3.91 8.38 -3.03
N GLY A 323 -2.85 8.16 -3.79
CA GLY A 323 -2.98 7.83 -5.20
C GLY A 323 -1.64 7.59 -5.88
N ARG A 324 -1.65 7.65 -7.20
CA ARG A 324 -0.44 7.53 -8.04
C ARG A 324 -0.37 8.72 -8.98
N ALA A 325 0.84 9.23 -9.20
CA ALA A 325 1.10 10.34 -10.13
C ALA A 325 2.37 10.06 -10.94
N LYS A 326 2.69 10.96 -11.88
CA LYS A 326 4.00 11.00 -12.53
C LYS A 326 4.71 12.31 -12.18
N LEU A 327 6.01 12.25 -11.89
CA LEU A 327 6.89 13.40 -11.71
C LEU A 327 7.93 13.41 -12.82
N GLY A 328 7.74 14.28 -13.82
CA GLY A 328 8.56 14.29 -15.04
C GLY A 328 8.54 12.94 -15.75
N GLY A 329 7.39 12.26 -15.73
CA GLY A 329 7.17 10.94 -16.32
C GLY A 329 7.61 9.74 -15.46
N ILE A 330 8.22 9.97 -14.29
CA ILE A 330 8.56 8.92 -13.32
C ILE A 330 7.33 8.58 -12.48
N PRO A 331 6.83 7.33 -12.48
CA PRO A 331 5.65 6.94 -11.70
C PRO A 331 5.97 6.90 -10.20
N VAL A 332 5.08 7.48 -9.39
CA VAL A 332 5.21 7.54 -7.93
C VAL A 332 3.87 7.27 -7.23
N GLY A 333 3.94 6.71 -6.01
CA GLY A 333 2.84 6.75 -5.07
C GLY A 333 2.83 8.09 -4.33
N VAL A 334 1.65 8.63 -4.06
CA VAL A 334 1.47 9.92 -3.38
C VAL A 334 0.57 9.73 -2.17
N ILE A 335 1.00 10.27 -1.03
CA ILE A 335 0.22 10.38 0.20
C ILE A 335 0.26 11.85 0.60
N ALA A 336 -0.90 12.48 0.71
CA ALA A 336 -1.06 13.86 1.13
C ALA A 336 -2.15 13.96 2.20
N VAL A 337 -2.13 15.04 2.98
CA VAL A 337 -3.02 15.22 4.13
C VAL A 337 -3.99 16.35 3.84
N GLU A 338 -5.26 16.11 4.11
CA GLU A 338 -6.30 17.13 4.00
C GLU A 338 -6.11 18.17 5.11
N THR A 339 -6.27 19.45 4.76
CA THR A 339 -6.14 20.56 5.70
C THR A 339 -7.49 21.06 6.19
N GLN A 340 -8.56 20.78 5.46
CA GLN A 340 -9.91 21.13 5.87
C GLN A 340 -10.54 20.05 6.77
N THR A 341 -11.50 20.46 7.59
CA THR A 341 -12.33 19.51 8.35
C THR A 341 -13.25 18.76 7.41
N MET A 342 -13.11 17.44 7.36
CA MET A 342 -13.95 16.56 6.55
C MET A 342 -15.10 15.98 7.36
N MET A 343 -16.26 15.83 6.74
CA MET A 343 -17.41 15.16 7.36
C MET A 343 -17.43 13.69 6.97
N GLN A 344 -17.35 12.79 7.95
CA GLN A 344 -17.53 11.36 7.78
C GLN A 344 -18.99 10.99 8.04
N LEU A 345 -19.65 10.47 7.01
CA LEU A 345 -20.99 9.92 7.12
C LEU A 345 -20.92 8.46 7.59
N ILE A 346 -21.50 8.16 8.74
CA ILE A 346 -21.67 6.81 9.27
C ILE A 346 -23.11 6.40 9.01
N PRO A 347 -23.38 5.41 8.14
CA PRO A 347 -24.74 4.99 7.83
C PRO A 347 -25.40 4.34 9.05
N ALA A 348 -26.73 4.44 9.13
CA ALA A 348 -27.51 3.68 10.11
C ALA A 348 -27.37 2.18 9.86
N ASP A 349 -27.34 1.39 10.92
CA ASP A 349 -27.40 -0.08 10.85
C ASP A 349 -28.87 -0.51 10.74
N PRO A 350 -29.32 -1.06 9.59
CA PRO A 350 -30.71 -1.51 9.42
C PRO A 350 -31.12 -2.60 10.41
N GLY A 351 -30.17 -3.37 10.95
CA GLY A 351 -30.42 -4.40 11.95
C GLY A 351 -30.76 -3.86 13.35
N GLN A 352 -30.44 -2.59 13.62
CA GLN A 352 -30.61 -1.93 14.91
C GLN A 352 -31.60 -0.77 14.79
N LEU A 353 -32.76 -0.89 15.44
CA LEU A 353 -33.87 0.06 15.29
C LEU A 353 -33.57 1.47 15.81
N ASP A 354 -32.65 1.59 16.77
CA ASP A 354 -32.21 2.85 17.38
C ASP A 354 -31.00 3.48 16.67
N SER A 355 -30.47 2.80 15.65
CA SER A 355 -29.39 3.32 14.81
C SER A 355 -29.89 4.40 13.86
N HIS A 356 -29.13 5.48 13.75
CA HIS A 356 -29.41 6.59 12.84
C HIS A 356 -28.10 7.01 12.18
N GLU A 357 -28.22 7.62 11.00
CA GLU A 357 -27.08 8.16 10.28
C GLU A 357 -26.44 9.29 11.10
N ARG A 358 -25.10 9.28 11.17
CA ARG A 358 -24.33 10.29 11.91
C ARG A 358 -23.30 10.93 10.99
N SER A 359 -23.16 12.25 11.11
CA SER A 359 -22.10 13.00 10.44
C SER A 359 -21.07 13.43 11.47
N VAL A 360 -19.86 12.87 11.38
CA VAL A 360 -18.80 13.08 12.36
C VAL A 360 -17.71 13.97 11.75
N PRO A 361 -17.37 15.11 12.37
CA PRO A 361 -16.27 15.94 11.89
C PRO A 361 -14.92 15.25 12.13
N ARG A 362 -14.05 15.32 11.12
CA ARG A 362 -12.66 14.88 11.13
C ARG A 362 -11.80 16.09 10.81
N ALA A 363 -11.11 16.62 11.82
CA ALA A 363 -10.22 17.76 11.63
C ALA A 363 -9.14 17.43 10.58
N GLY A 364 -8.80 18.42 9.75
CA GLY A 364 -7.64 18.32 8.87
C GLY A 364 -6.34 18.19 9.67
N GLN A 365 -5.28 17.70 9.03
CA GLN A 365 -3.95 17.55 9.62
C GLN A 365 -3.87 16.59 10.83
N VAL A 366 -4.88 15.76 11.05
CA VAL A 366 -4.95 14.79 12.14
C VAL A 366 -5.06 13.36 11.61
N TRP A 367 -4.21 12.47 12.15
CA TRP A 367 -4.37 11.02 11.96
C TRP A 367 -5.44 10.45 12.89
N PHE A 368 -6.53 9.99 12.28
CA PHE A 368 -7.56 9.12 12.86
C PHE A 368 -7.27 7.64 12.55
N PRO A 369 -7.90 6.68 13.27
CA PRO A 369 -7.72 5.25 13.02
C PRO A 369 -7.94 4.84 11.55
N ASP A 370 -8.94 5.41 10.88
CA ASP A 370 -9.23 5.13 9.47
C ASP A 370 -8.14 5.69 8.54
N SER A 371 -7.68 6.93 8.75
CA SER A 371 -6.59 7.53 7.96
C SER A 371 -5.23 6.88 8.18
N ALA A 372 -4.94 6.41 9.39
CA ALA A 372 -3.75 5.62 9.67
C ALA A 372 -3.82 4.24 8.98
N THR A 373 -5.01 3.62 8.98
CA THR A 373 -5.30 2.39 8.22
C THR A 373 -5.18 2.61 6.71
N LYS A 374 -5.64 3.75 6.17
CA LYS A 374 -5.47 4.10 4.75
C LYS A 374 -4.00 4.30 4.38
N THR A 375 -3.20 4.83 5.31
CA THR A 375 -1.77 5.08 5.10
C THR A 375 -0.94 3.78 5.13
N ALA A 376 -1.23 2.85 6.05
CA ALA A 376 -0.36 1.69 6.27
C ALA A 376 -1.09 0.40 6.69
N GLN A 377 -2.36 0.24 6.32
CA GLN A 377 -3.28 -0.84 6.75
C GLN A 377 -3.63 -0.87 8.25
N ALA A 378 -2.76 -0.36 9.13
CA ALA A 378 -3.05 -0.06 10.53
C ALA A 378 -2.12 1.07 11.02
N GLY A 379 -2.53 1.81 12.06
CA GLY A 379 -1.70 2.91 12.59
C GLY A 379 -0.38 2.44 13.21
N SER A 380 -0.36 1.25 13.82
CA SER A 380 0.86 0.66 14.39
C SER A 380 1.85 0.16 13.34
N THR A 381 1.40 -0.05 12.10
CA THR A 381 2.23 -0.65 11.03
C THR A 381 2.84 0.39 10.10
N ILE A 382 2.59 1.70 10.27
CA ILE A 382 3.24 2.76 9.48
C ILE A 382 4.77 2.62 9.56
N VAL A 383 5.30 2.49 10.79
CA VAL A 383 6.74 2.33 11.03
C VAL A 383 7.27 1.04 10.39
N GLU A 384 6.54 -0.07 10.53
CA GLU A 384 6.98 -1.37 9.99
C GLU A 384 6.99 -1.39 8.46
N ASN A 385 5.96 -0.81 7.83
CA ASN A 385 5.86 -0.70 6.37
C ASN A 385 6.94 0.22 5.80
N LEU A 386 7.26 1.33 6.47
CA LEU A 386 8.35 2.23 6.06
C LEU A 386 9.73 1.60 6.29
N ARG A 387 9.92 0.85 7.39
CA ARG A 387 11.15 0.12 7.71
C ARG A 387 11.49 -0.93 6.66
N THR A 388 10.48 -1.58 6.10
CA THR A 388 10.62 -2.64 5.08
C THR A 388 10.43 -2.12 3.65
N TYR A 389 10.12 -0.84 3.47
CA TYR A 389 9.98 -0.21 2.16
C TYR A 389 11.29 -0.27 1.39
N ASN A 390 11.24 -0.64 0.11
CA ASN A 390 12.44 -0.99 -0.66
C ASN A 390 12.77 -0.01 -1.79
N GLN A 391 12.00 1.08 -1.89
CA GLN A 391 12.13 2.10 -2.92
C GLN A 391 12.44 3.46 -2.28
N PRO A 392 13.01 4.42 -3.02
CA PRO A 392 13.18 5.78 -2.52
C PRO A 392 11.84 6.40 -2.10
N ALA A 393 11.82 7.06 -0.94
CA ALA A 393 10.65 7.75 -0.42
C ALA A 393 11.05 9.15 0.06
N PHE A 394 10.21 10.14 -0.27
CA PHE A 394 10.42 11.53 0.15
C PHE A 394 9.29 11.98 1.06
N VAL A 395 9.67 12.51 2.22
CA VAL A 395 8.76 13.26 3.08
C VAL A 395 9.05 14.73 2.86
N TYR A 396 8.03 15.49 2.44
CA TYR A 396 8.14 16.93 2.23
C TYR A 396 7.02 17.64 2.97
N ILE A 397 7.36 18.58 3.86
CA ILE A 397 6.38 19.46 4.50
C ILE A 397 6.18 20.67 3.57
N PRO A 398 5.04 20.79 2.87
CA PRO A 398 4.84 21.82 1.85
C PRO A 398 4.60 23.20 2.46
N LYS A 399 4.46 24.21 1.60
CA LYS A 399 4.12 25.58 1.99
C LYS A 399 2.84 25.61 2.82
N ALA A 400 2.83 26.43 3.88
CA ALA A 400 1.70 26.58 4.80
C ALA A 400 1.24 25.26 5.48
N ALA A 401 2.10 24.26 5.55
CA ALA A 401 1.83 23.01 6.26
C ALA A 401 2.70 22.85 7.50
N GLU A 402 2.30 21.90 8.34
CA GLU A 402 2.99 21.59 9.56
C GLU A 402 3.02 20.09 9.86
N LEU A 403 4.00 19.69 10.67
CA LEU A 403 4.13 18.33 11.14
C LEU A 403 4.58 18.32 12.60
N ARG A 404 3.76 17.72 13.48
CA ARG A 404 3.95 17.81 14.92
C ARG A 404 3.93 16.46 15.64
N GLY A 405 4.64 16.40 16.76
CA GLY A 405 4.54 15.32 17.74
C GLY A 405 4.68 13.92 17.14
N GLY A 406 3.74 13.04 17.47
CA GLY A 406 3.75 11.64 17.03
C GLY A 406 3.68 11.47 15.52
N ALA A 407 3.12 12.44 14.78
CA ALA A 407 3.05 12.36 13.34
C ALA A 407 4.45 12.41 12.69
N TRP A 408 5.37 13.20 13.26
CA TRP A 408 6.78 13.20 12.85
C TRP A 408 7.43 11.85 13.12
N VAL A 409 7.22 11.30 14.33
CA VAL A 409 7.89 10.08 14.79
C VAL A 409 7.67 8.91 13.83
N VAL A 410 6.46 8.75 13.29
CA VAL A 410 6.10 7.58 12.47
C VAL A 410 6.53 7.68 11.00
N ILE A 411 7.06 8.82 10.56
CA ILE A 411 7.56 9.01 9.18
C ILE A 411 9.01 9.54 9.12
N ASP A 412 9.71 9.59 10.26
CA ASP A 412 11.06 10.10 10.34
C ASP A 412 12.02 9.27 9.47
N SER A 413 12.98 9.95 8.82
CA SER A 413 13.99 9.30 7.98
C SER A 413 14.80 8.21 8.68
N LYS A 414 14.93 8.26 10.01
CA LYS A 414 15.62 7.23 10.80
C LYS A 414 14.94 5.86 10.79
N ILE A 415 13.66 5.78 10.43
CA ILE A 415 12.97 4.50 10.29
C ILE A 415 13.62 3.65 9.20
N ASN A 416 14.05 4.30 8.11
CA ASN A 416 14.71 3.66 6.98
C ASN A 416 15.67 4.66 6.30
N PRO A 417 16.86 4.89 6.87
CA PRO A 417 17.78 5.94 6.42
C PRO A 417 18.33 5.70 5.02
N ASP A 418 18.31 4.45 4.57
CA ASP A 418 18.73 4.04 3.23
C ASP A 418 17.73 4.48 2.15
N ARG A 419 16.45 4.71 2.52
CA ARG A 419 15.35 4.89 1.57
C ARG A 419 14.63 6.23 1.72
N ILE A 420 14.49 6.74 2.95
CA ILE A 420 13.67 7.91 3.26
C ILE A 420 14.55 9.16 3.33
N GLU A 421 14.20 10.18 2.55
CA GLU A 421 14.76 11.53 2.68
C GLU A 421 13.69 12.53 3.11
N PHE A 422 14.05 13.42 4.02
CA PHE A 422 13.12 14.35 4.65
C PHE A 422 13.48 15.79 4.29
N TYR A 423 12.49 16.54 3.79
CA TYR A 423 12.58 17.93 3.37
C TYR A 423 11.46 18.77 3.97
N ALA A 424 11.66 20.08 4.03
CA ALA A 424 10.62 21.01 4.45
C ALA A 424 10.71 22.30 3.63
N GLU A 425 9.56 22.93 3.40
CA GLU A 425 9.48 24.25 2.80
C GLU A 425 9.89 25.35 3.79
N ARG A 426 10.28 26.52 3.29
CA ARG A 426 10.78 27.63 4.13
C ARG A 426 9.79 28.12 5.18
N THR A 427 8.49 28.11 4.87
CA THR A 427 7.40 28.51 5.77
C THR A 427 6.85 27.36 6.60
N ALA A 428 7.20 26.11 6.27
CA ALA A 428 6.76 24.92 6.98
C ALA A 428 7.12 24.98 8.47
N LYS A 429 6.24 24.39 9.28
CA LYS A 429 6.39 24.33 10.74
C LYS A 429 6.50 22.89 11.23
N GLY A 430 7.24 22.70 12.32
CA GLY A 430 7.27 21.39 12.97
C GLY A 430 8.04 21.38 14.26
N ASN A 431 7.46 20.71 15.25
CA ASN A 431 8.02 20.58 16.59
C ASN A 431 7.24 19.49 17.36
N VAL A 432 7.59 19.27 18.63
CA VAL A 432 6.91 18.29 19.49
C VAL A 432 5.46 18.69 19.78
N LEU A 433 5.22 19.99 20.02
CA LEU A 433 3.90 20.56 20.31
C LEU A 433 3.65 21.81 19.46
N GLU A 434 2.41 22.27 19.44
CA GLU A 434 2.06 23.61 18.97
C GLU A 434 2.66 24.69 19.88
N PRO A 435 2.96 25.89 19.33
CA PRO A 435 3.52 27.00 20.11
C PRO A 435 2.72 27.32 21.38
N GLN A 436 1.38 27.29 21.29
CA GLN A 436 0.46 27.52 22.40
C GLN A 436 0.65 26.48 23.50
N GLY A 437 0.69 25.19 23.15
CA GLY A 437 0.96 24.12 24.12
C GLY A 437 2.37 24.18 24.71
N LEU A 438 3.37 24.65 23.94
CA LEU A 438 4.73 24.80 24.42
C LEU A 438 4.83 25.88 25.51
N ILE A 439 4.19 27.04 25.31
CA ILE A 439 4.26 28.14 26.29
C ILE A 439 3.54 27.80 27.59
N GLU A 440 2.44 27.05 27.54
CA GLU A 440 1.74 26.57 28.75
C GLU A 440 2.62 25.70 29.63
N ILE A 441 3.60 25.00 29.05
CA ILE A 441 4.51 24.13 29.77
C ILE A 441 5.80 24.86 30.16
N LYS A 442 6.39 25.64 29.25
CA LYS A 442 7.77 26.16 29.34
C LYS A 442 7.89 27.68 29.49
N PHE A 443 6.80 28.43 29.36
CA PHE A 443 6.78 29.89 29.48
C PHE A 443 5.54 30.31 30.27
N ARG A 444 5.46 29.82 31.52
CA ARG A 444 4.28 29.95 32.39
C ARG A 444 4.18 31.38 32.93
N SER A 445 3.18 31.60 33.78
CA SER A 445 2.90 32.92 34.36
C SER A 445 4.10 33.56 35.05
N GLU A 446 4.96 32.78 35.71
CA GLU A 446 6.16 33.31 36.37
C GLU A 446 7.18 33.85 35.36
N GLU A 447 7.53 33.06 34.34
CA GLU A 447 8.46 33.46 33.29
C GLU A 447 7.91 34.63 32.46
N LEU A 448 6.59 34.68 32.22
CA LEU A 448 5.92 35.84 31.62
C LEU A 448 6.10 37.10 32.46
N GLN A 449 5.89 37.00 33.78
CA GLN A 449 6.05 38.15 34.68
C GLN A 449 7.51 38.59 34.84
N GLU A 450 8.47 37.66 34.78
CA GLU A 450 9.89 37.98 34.73
C GLU A 450 10.25 38.70 33.43
N CYS A 451 9.74 38.22 32.29
CA CYS A 451 9.92 38.83 30.99
C CYS A 451 9.35 40.26 30.94
N MET A 452 8.13 40.45 31.46
CA MET A 452 7.54 41.79 31.66
C MET A 452 8.43 42.65 32.54
N GLY A 453 8.88 42.11 33.67
CA GLY A 453 9.73 42.81 34.64
C GLY A 453 11.08 43.23 34.10
N ARG A 454 11.59 42.55 33.06
CA ARG A 454 12.86 42.85 32.40
C ARG A 454 12.71 43.82 31.23
N LEU A 455 11.56 43.83 30.55
CA LEU A 455 11.38 44.52 29.27
C LEU A 455 10.43 45.73 29.33
N ASP A 456 9.44 45.77 30.24
CA ASP A 456 8.47 46.87 30.32
C ASP A 456 9.03 48.03 31.18
N PRO A 457 9.29 49.22 30.60
CA PRO A 457 9.90 50.33 31.33
C PRO A 457 9.05 50.84 32.49
N GLU A 458 7.72 50.81 32.36
CA GLU A 458 6.79 51.27 33.39
C GLU A 458 6.80 50.31 34.59
N LEU A 459 6.75 49.00 34.34
CA LEU A 459 6.85 47.99 35.38
C LEU A 459 8.21 48.00 36.09
N ILE A 460 9.31 48.24 35.37
CA ILE A 460 10.65 48.42 35.96
C ILE A 460 10.66 49.62 36.91
N ASN A 461 10.12 50.76 36.46
CA ASN A 461 10.05 51.99 37.27
C ASN A 461 9.16 51.80 38.51
N LEU A 462 7.97 51.20 38.35
CA LEU A 462 7.08 50.89 39.47
C LEU A 462 7.73 49.96 40.50
N LYS A 463 8.47 48.93 40.05
CA LYS A 463 9.23 48.03 40.93
C LYS A 463 10.38 48.75 41.65
N ALA A 464 11.10 49.64 40.96
CA ALA A 464 12.16 50.44 41.56
C ALA A 464 11.61 51.42 42.62
N LYS A 465 10.48 52.08 42.35
CA LYS A 465 9.76 52.92 43.31
C LYS A 465 9.27 52.14 44.53
N LEU A 466 8.73 50.93 44.32
CA LEU A 466 8.31 50.05 45.41
C LEU A 466 9.49 49.61 46.28
N LEU A 467 10.66 49.34 45.69
CA LEU A 467 11.90 49.03 46.41
C LEU A 467 12.36 50.25 47.24
N GLY A 468 12.40 51.44 46.63
CA GLY A 468 12.76 52.68 47.33
C GLY A 468 11.83 52.98 48.52
N ALA A 469 10.51 52.90 48.32
CA ALA A 469 9.51 53.13 49.37
C ALA A 469 9.62 52.14 50.56
N LYS A 470 10.09 50.90 50.31
CA LYS A 470 10.34 49.89 51.35
C LYS A 470 11.62 50.16 52.15
N HIS A 471 12.61 50.84 51.57
CA HIS A 471 13.86 51.17 52.26
C HIS A 471 13.77 52.41 53.16
N GLU A 472 12.86 53.35 52.85
CA GLU A 472 12.76 54.65 53.55
C GLU A 472 11.70 54.69 54.68
N ASN A 473 11.20 53.55 55.18
CA ASN A 473 10.04 53.50 56.10
C ASN A 473 8.81 54.26 55.55
N GLY A 474 8.57 54.15 54.24
CA GLY A 474 7.43 54.77 53.58
C GLY A 474 6.08 54.30 54.14
N SER A 475 5.03 55.10 53.96
CA SER A 475 3.68 54.77 54.41
C SER A 475 3.21 53.43 53.84
N LEU A 476 2.66 52.56 54.68
CA LEU A 476 2.03 51.28 54.27
C LEU A 476 1.05 51.47 53.09
N SER A 477 0.34 52.60 53.08
CA SER A 477 -0.61 52.98 52.02
C SER A 477 0.05 53.23 50.65
N GLU A 478 1.28 53.73 50.62
CA GLU A 478 2.02 54.01 49.39
C GLU A 478 2.59 52.72 48.78
N SER A 479 3.13 51.82 49.61
CA SER A 479 3.56 50.50 49.15
C SER A 479 2.41 49.67 48.59
N GLU A 480 1.23 49.70 49.22
CA GLU A 480 0.04 49.02 48.72
C GLU A 480 -0.47 49.60 47.39
N SER A 481 -0.44 50.92 47.22
CA SER A 481 -0.88 51.56 45.97
C SER A 481 0.06 51.26 44.80
N LEU A 482 1.37 51.24 45.04
CA LEU A 482 2.39 50.82 44.07
C LEU A 482 2.23 49.34 43.71
N GLN A 483 1.95 48.47 44.67
CA GLN A 483 1.74 47.04 44.42
C GLN A 483 0.46 46.79 43.61
N LYS A 484 -0.64 47.51 43.87
CA LYS A 484 -1.85 47.49 43.03
C LYS A 484 -1.57 47.98 41.61
N SER A 485 -0.78 49.02 41.45
CA SER A 485 -0.40 49.57 40.13
C SER A 485 0.46 48.59 39.32
N ILE A 486 1.38 47.88 39.98
CA ILE A 486 2.19 46.80 39.39
C ILE A 486 1.30 45.66 38.89
N GLU A 487 0.35 45.19 39.71
CA GLU A 487 -0.55 44.10 39.32
C GLU A 487 -1.52 44.52 38.20
N ALA A 488 -2.00 45.77 38.21
CA ALA A 488 -2.81 46.31 37.13
C ALA A 488 -2.02 46.35 35.80
N ARG A 489 -0.76 46.82 35.83
CA ARG A 489 0.12 46.84 34.65
C ARG A 489 0.42 45.44 34.13
N LYS A 490 0.74 44.48 35.01
CA LYS A 490 0.94 43.07 34.61
C LYS A 490 -0.29 42.49 33.91
N LYS A 491 -1.49 42.72 34.46
CA LYS A 491 -2.75 42.24 33.88
C LYS A 491 -3.00 42.85 32.50
N GLN A 492 -2.68 44.13 32.32
CA GLN A 492 -2.78 44.82 31.04
C GLN A 492 -1.80 44.24 30.00
N LEU A 493 -0.57 43.93 30.41
CA LEU A 493 0.48 43.42 29.52
C LEU A 493 0.32 41.94 29.16
N LEU A 494 -0.41 41.18 29.97
CA LEU A 494 -0.49 39.72 29.84
C LEU A 494 -0.86 39.24 28.43
N PRO A 495 -1.93 39.73 27.77
CA PRO A 495 -2.27 39.25 26.43
C PRO A 495 -1.17 39.48 25.39
N LEU A 496 -0.49 40.64 25.45
CA LEU A 496 0.61 40.98 24.54
C LEU A 496 1.83 40.10 24.79
N TYR A 497 2.22 39.92 26.06
CA TYR A 497 3.37 39.07 26.40
C TYR A 497 3.11 37.60 26.13
N THR A 498 1.85 37.14 26.22
CA THR A 498 1.45 35.82 25.72
C THR A 498 1.67 35.71 24.21
N GLN A 499 1.27 36.71 23.41
CA GLN A 499 1.55 36.72 21.96
C GLN A 499 3.06 36.73 21.66
N ILE A 500 3.85 37.49 22.42
CA ILE A 500 5.32 37.50 22.30
C ILE A 500 5.90 36.12 22.61
N ALA A 501 5.42 35.46 23.67
CA ALA A 501 5.85 34.12 24.05
C ALA A 501 5.47 33.08 22.97
N VAL A 502 4.25 33.16 22.41
CA VAL A 502 3.84 32.32 21.26
C VAL A 502 4.77 32.56 20.08
N ARG A 503 5.05 33.82 19.73
CA ARG A 503 5.98 34.14 18.64
C ARG A 503 7.38 33.61 18.90
N PHE A 504 7.86 33.69 20.14
CA PHE A 504 9.15 33.10 20.53
C PHE A 504 9.15 31.58 20.38
N ALA A 505 8.07 30.91 20.77
CA ALA A 505 7.89 29.48 20.56
C ALA A 505 7.89 29.12 19.06
N GLU A 506 7.16 29.87 18.21
CA GLU A 506 7.14 29.66 16.75
C GLU A 506 8.51 29.72 16.07
N LEU A 507 9.47 30.48 16.62
CA LEU A 507 10.84 30.54 16.09
C LEU A 507 11.58 29.19 16.25
N HIS A 508 11.16 28.36 17.21
CA HIS A 508 11.69 27.01 17.42
C HIS A 508 11.08 25.97 16.46
N ASP A 509 10.02 26.34 15.72
CA ASP A 509 9.30 25.44 14.82
C ASP A 509 9.76 25.58 13.36
N THR A 510 10.74 26.45 13.09
CA THR A 510 11.14 26.82 11.72
C THR A 510 11.88 25.69 11.00
N SER A 511 11.65 25.57 9.68
CA SER A 511 12.38 24.63 8.83
C SER A 511 13.89 24.87 8.81
N LEU A 512 14.34 26.12 8.97
CA LEU A 512 15.76 26.43 9.14
C LEU A 512 16.35 25.82 10.42
N ARG A 513 15.59 25.81 11.52
CA ARG A 513 16.02 25.11 12.75
C ARG A 513 16.05 23.60 12.53
N MET A 514 15.08 23.04 11.80
CA MET A 514 15.09 21.61 11.44
C MET A 514 16.36 21.24 10.68
N ALA A 515 16.74 22.04 9.67
CA ALA A 515 17.96 21.84 8.90
C ALA A 515 19.21 22.02 9.77
N ALA A 516 19.27 23.05 10.61
CA ALA A 516 20.39 23.29 11.53
C ALA A 516 20.57 22.16 12.58
N LYS A 517 19.49 21.42 12.88
CA LYS A 517 19.52 20.23 13.74
C LYS A 517 19.78 18.93 12.98
N GLY A 518 19.86 18.98 11.64
CA GLY A 518 20.11 17.81 10.80
C GLY A 518 18.97 16.80 10.75
N VAL A 519 17.74 17.20 11.10
CA VAL A 519 16.56 16.30 11.06
C VAL A 519 15.88 16.28 9.69
N ILE A 520 16.19 17.27 8.84
CA ILE A 520 15.85 17.29 7.41
C ILE A 520 17.14 17.46 6.60
N LYS A 521 17.14 16.96 5.36
CA LYS A 521 18.27 17.08 4.42
C LYS A 521 18.45 18.51 3.93
N LYS A 522 17.35 19.17 3.54
CA LYS A 522 17.40 20.51 2.93
C LYS A 522 16.06 21.24 3.09
N VAL A 523 16.12 22.57 3.16
CA VAL A 523 14.96 23.43 2.95
C VAL A 523 14.76 23.63 1.46
N VAL A 524 13.59 23.27 0.95
CA VAL A 524 13.25 23.31 -0.48
C VAL A 524 12.06 24.23 -0.69
N ASP A 525 12.30 25.34 -1.40
CA ASP A 525 11.25 26.32 -1.70
C ASP A 525 10.17 25.71 -2.61
N TRP A 526 8.91 26.07 -2.38
CA TRP A 526 7.75 25.42 -2.99
C TRP A 526 7.75 25.53 -4.52
N GLU A 527 8.07 26.71 -5.04
CA GLU A 527 8.08 27.00 -6.48
C GLU A 527 9.07 26.10 -7.24
N ASP A 528 10.23 25.82 -6.63
CA ASP A 528 11.30 25.00 -7.23
C ASP A 528 11.19 23.51 -6.90
N SER A 529 10.23 23.13 -6.04
CA SER A 529 10.13 21.78 -5.47
C SER A 529 10.00 20.69 -6.54
N ARG A 530 9.23 20.93 -7.60
CA ARG A 530 9.05 19.99 -8.73
C ARG A 530 10.39 19.62 -9.38
N SER A 531 11.14 20.63 -9.81
CA SER A 531 12.43 20.44 -10.49
C SER A 531 13.45 19.77 -9.57
N PHE A 532 13.49 20.20 -8.31
CA PHE A 532 14.34 19.58 -7.29
C PHE A 532 14.02 18.09 -7.10
N PHE A 533 12.75 17.75 -6.82
CA PHE A 533 12.35 16.37 -6.55
C PHE A 533 12.47 15.48 -7.78
N TYR A 534 12.26 16.01 -8.99
CA TYR A 534 12.47 15.24 -10.22
C TYR A 534 13.93 14.79 -10.35
N LYS A 535 14.88 15.73 -10.22
CA LYS A 535 16.32 15.45 -10.30
C LYS A 535 16.75 14.50 -9.19
N ARG A 536 16.31 14.77 -7.96
CA ARG A 536 16.63 13.95 -6.79
C ARG A 536 16.08 12.53 -6.93
N LEU A 537 14.83 12.37 -7.40
CA LEU A 537 14.23 11.06 -7.61
C LEU A 537 14.98 10.26 -8.68
N ARG A 538 15.30 10.90 -9.81
CA ARG A 538 16.06 10.26 -10.91
C ARG A 538 17.42 9.78 -10.43
N ARG A 539 18.11 10.57 -9.60
CA ARG A 539 19.35 10.15 -8.94
C ARG A 539 19.12 8.96 -8.02
N ARG A 540 18.19 9.04 -7.07
CA ARG A 540 17.98 7.97 -6.07
C ARG A 540 17.58 6.64 -6.73
N ILE A 541 16.80 6.68 -7.81
CA ILE A 541 16.52 5.50 -8.64
C ILE A 541 17.80 4.96 -9.29
N SER A 542 18.63 5.83 -9.87
CA SER A 542 19.90 5.45 -10.51
C SER A 542 20.89 4.82 -9.53
N GLU A 543 21.01 5.39 -8.33
CA GLU A 543 21.79 4.84 -7.22
C GLU A 543 21.28 3.46 -6.82
N ASP A 544 19.96 3.29 -6.65
CA ASP A 544 19.38 2.00 -6.25
C ASP A 544 19.56 0.91 -7.32
N VAL A 545 19.44 1.27 -8.60
CA VAL A 545 19.69 0.34 -9.71
C VAL A 545 21.15 -0.15 -9.70
N LEU A 546 22.12 0.77 -9.59
CA LEU A 546 23.54 0.40 -9.57
C LEU A 546 23.91 -0.34 -8.28
N ALA A 547 23.35 0.07 -7.13
CA ALA A 547 23.56 -0.62 -5.87
C ALA A 547 23.01 -2.06 -5.89
N LYS A 548 21.86 -2.29 -6.55
CA LYS A 548 21.32 -3.63 -6.78
C LYS A 548 22.25 -4.48 -7.65
N GLU A 549 22.84 -3.89 -8.69
CA GLU A 549 23.84 -4.57 -9.53
C GLU A 549 25.09 -4.97 -8.72
N ILE A 550 25.65 -4.03 -7.96
CA ILE A 550 26.82 -4.26 -7.08
C ILE A 550 26.52 -5.37 -6.06
N ARG A 551 25.37 -5.32 -5.38
CA ARG A 551 24.96 -6.36 -4.43
C ARG A 551 24.73 -7.70 -5.09
N GLY A 552 24.23 -7.72 -6.33
CA GLY A 552 24.09 -8.93 -7.14
C GLY A 552 25.44 -9.60 -7.41
N VAL A 553 26.51 -8.82 -7.59
CA VAL A 553 27.88 -9.31 -7.76
C VAL A 553 28.51 -9.72 -6.43
N SER A 554 28.47 -8.86 -5.42
CA SER A 554 29.18 -9.05 -4.14
C SER A 554 28.52 -10.09 -3.22
N GLY A 555 27.25 -10.44 -3.48
CA GLY A 555 26.48 -11.41 -2.72
C GLY A 555 25.55 -10.77 -1.68
N LYS A 556 24.63 -11.58 -1.15
CA LYS A 556 23.50 -11.10 -0.31
C LYS A 556 23.92 -10.41 1.01
N GLN A 557 25.12 -10.71 1.52
CA GLN A 557 25.63 -10.09 2.76
C GLN A 557 26.08 -8.64 2.58
N PHE A 558 26.26 -8.18 1.33
CA PHE A 558 26.66 -6.80 1.05
C PHE A 558 25.47 -5.84 1.25
N SER A 559 25.62 -4.87 2.17
CA SER A 559 24.56 -3.92 2.53
C SER A 559 24.32 -2.88 1.42
N HIS A 560 23.14 -2.25 1.43
CA HIS A 560 22.84 -1.16 0.50
C HIS A 560 23.78 0.03 0.73
N GLN A 561 23.98 0.41 1.99
CA GLN A 561 24.90 1.48 2.38
C GLN A 561 26.33 1.25 1.85
N SER A 562 26.88 0.04 1.97
CA SER A 562 28.22 -0.28 1.46
C SER A 562 28.29 -0.14 -0.07
N ALA A 563 27.21 -0.45 -0.78
CA ALA A 563 27.14 -0.25 -2.22
C ALA A 563 27.11 1.23 -2.61
N ILE A 564 26.38 2.06 -1.86
CA ILE A 564 26.40 3.51 -2.07
C ILE A 564 27.79 4.11 -1.82
N GLU A 565 28.50 3.65 -0.79
CA GLU A 565 29.87 4.10 -0.50
C GLU A 565 30.85 3.75 -1.63
N LEU A 566 30.72 2.57 -2.24
CA LEU A 566 31.50 2.21 -3.43
C LEU A 566 31.15 3.11 -4.63
N ILE A 567 29.86 3.33 -4.88
CA ILE A 567 29.40 4.21 -5.97
C ILE A 567 29.98 5.62 -5.79
N GLN A 568 29.93 6.15 -4.57
CA GLN A 568 30.50 7.45 -4.24
C GLN A 568 32.01 7.48 -4.50
N LYS A 569 32.74 6.44 -4.08
CA LYS A 569 34.17 6.31 -4.34
C LYS A 569 34.48 6.30 -5.83
N TRP A 570 33.72 5.55 -6.63
CA TRP A 570 33.91 5.48 -8.09
C TRP A 570 33.59 6.80 -8.79
N TYR A 571 32.50 7.46 -8.39
CA TYR A 571 32.14 8.77 -8.92
C TYR A 571 33.23 9.80 -8.65
N LEU A 572 33.68 9.91 -7.39
CA LEU A 572 34.73 10.86 -7.01
C LEU A 572 36.07 10.56 -7.70
N ALA A 573 36.43 9.28 -7.88
CA ALA A 573 37.63 8.90 -8.61
C ALA A 573 37.59 9.38 -10.09
N SER A 574 36.41 9.44 -10.70
CA SER A 574 36.25 9.91 -12.09
C SER A 574 36.42 11.42 -12.28
N LYS A 575 36.33 12.21 -11.19
CA LYS A 575 36.35 13.68 -11.23
C LYS A 575 37.73 14.30 -10.97
N GLY A 576 38.73 13.50 -10.59
CA GLY A 576 40.07 13.98 -10.25
C GLY A 576 40.16 14.60 -8.84
N ALA A 577 41.38 14.77 -8.33
CA ALA A 577 41.64 15.09 -6.91
C ALA A 577 41.22 16.51 -6.46
N GLU A 578 40.98 17.45 -7.38
CA GLU A 578 40.73 18.86 -7.05
C GLU A 578 39.25 19.23 -6.85
N ALA A 579 38.29 18.34 -7.15
CA ALA A 579 36.85 18.67 -7.15
C ALA A 579 35.99 17.94 -6.07
N ALA A 580 36.63 17.23 -5.13
CA ALA A 580 36.04 16.06 -4.49
C ALA A 580 34.96 16.25 -3.40
N SER A 581 34.66 17.47 -2.90
CA SER A 581 33.71 17.63 -1.78
C SER A 581 32.35 18.25 -2.15
N THR A 582 32.28 19.13 -3.15
CA THR A 582 31.04 19.82 -3.55
C THR A 582 30.31 19.16 -4.73
N GLU A 583 30.98 18.29 -5.49
CA GLU A 583 30.40 17.68 -6.70
C GLU A 583 29.54 16.44 -6.44
N TRP A 584 29.62 15.79 -5.27
CA TRP A 584 28.76 14.64 -4.98
C TRP A 584 27.29 15.04 -4.93
N ASP A 585 26.96 16.22 -4.42
CA ASP A 585 25.56 16.64 -4.22
C ASP A 585 24.86 17.14 -5.50
N ASP A 586 25.58 17.19 -6.64
CA ASP A 586 24.98 17.51 -7.94
C ASP A 586 24.26 16.29 -8.53
N ASP A 587 22.93 16.33 -8.49
CA ASP A 587 22.08 15.24 -8.95
C ASP A 587 22.18 15.01 -10.47
N ASP A 588 22.29 16.06 -11.27
CA ASP A 588 22.34 15.94 -12.73
C ASP A 588 23.72 15.41 -13.18
N ALA A 589 24.80 15.90 -12.56
CA ALA A 589 26.15 15.43 -12.84
C ALA A 589 26.33 13.94 -12.50
N PHE A 590 25.76 13.49 -11.37
CA PHE A 590 25.77 12.07 -11.00
C PHE A 590 25.01 11.21 -12.00
N VAL A 591 23.80 11.62 -12.40
CA VAL A 591 23.00 10.83 -13.33
C VAL A 591 23.69 10.74 -14.70
N ALA A 592 24.27 11.84 -15.19
CA ALA A 592 25.05 11.84 -16.42
C ALA A 592 26.26 10.88 -16.34
N TRP A 593 26.95 10.85 -15.19
CA TRP A 593 28.02 9.87 -14.95
C TRP A 593 27.50 8.43 -14.98
N ARG A 594 26.38 8.15 -14.32
CA ARG A 594 25.78 6.80 -14.26
C ARG A 594 25.30 6.33 -15.63
N GLU A 595 24.87 7.23 -16.50
CA GLU A 595 24.37 6.87 -17.84
C GLU A 595 25.46 6.40 -18.80
N ASN A 596 26.74 6.64 -18.49
CA ASN A 596 27.87 6.09 -19.24
C ASN A 596 28.48 4.87 -18.50
N PRO A 597 28.25 3.63 -18.96
CA PRO A 597 28.78 2.43 -18.31
C PRO A 597 30.31 2.36 -18.24
N GLU A 598 31.02 2.99 -19.18
CA GLU A 598 32.50 2.99 -19.21
C GLU A 598 33.10 3.54 -17.91
N ASN A 599 32.37 4.39 -17.21
CA ASN A 599 32.79 5.00 -15.96
C ASN A 599 32.93 4.01 -14.79
N TYR A 600 32.25 2.87 -14.83
CA TYR A 600 32.20 1.94 -13.69
C TYR A 600 32.23 0.45 -14.06
N GLN A 601 32.14 0.10 -15.35
CA GLN A 601 32.09 -1.30 -15.77
C GLN A 601 33.35 -2.09 -15.40
N GLU A 602 34.53 -1.46 -15.46
CA GLU A 602 35.79 -2.09 -15.01
C GLU A 602 35.80 -2.36 -13.51
N TYR A 603 35.30 -1.43 -12.68
CA TYR A 603 35.15 -1.68 -11.24
C TYR A 603 34.21 -2.85 -10.95
N ILE A 604 33.12 -2.99 -11.71
CA ILE A 604 32.20 -4.13 -11.56
C ILE A 604 32.89 -5.45 -11.96
N LYS A 605 33.69 -5.45 -13.04
CA LYS A 605 34.47 -6.64 -13.44
C LYS A 605 35.47 -7.03 -12.36
N GLU A 606 36.16 -6.07 -11.77
CA GLU A 606 37.10 -6.29 -10.67
C GLU A 606 36.38 -6.86 -9.44
N LEU A 607 35.23 -6.31 -9.05
CA LEU A 607 34.42 -6.85 -7.95
C LEU A 607 33.99 -8.30 -8.21
N ARG A 608 33.62 -8.65 -9.45
CA ARG A 608 33.30 -10.04 -9.82
C ARG A 608 34.51 -10.95 -9.63
N ALA A 609 35.69 -10.53 -10.08
CA ALA A 609 36.93 -11.29 -9.92
C ALA A 609 37.27 -11.47 -8.43
N GLN A 610 37.18 -10.42 -7.63
CA GLN A 610 37.39 -10.47 -6.17
C GLN A 610 36.40 -11.44 -5.50
N ARG A 611 35.12 -11.43 -5.90
CA ARG A 611 34.13 -12.36 -5.36
C ARG A 611 34.45 -13.82 -5.69
N VAL A 612 34.83 -14.12 -6.94
CA VAL A 612 35.23 -15.46 -7.36
C VAL A 612 36.49 -15.89 -6.61
N SER A 613 37.46 -14.99 -6.44
CA SER A 613 38.66 -15.24 -5.65
C SER A 613 38.31 -15.61 -4.21
N GLN A 614 37.41 -14.87 -3.56
CA GLN A 614 36.98 -15.18 -2.19
C GLN A 614 36.31 -16.55 -2.10
N LEU A 615 35.43 -16.90 -3.04
CA LEU A 615 34.80 -18.23 -3.08
C LEU A 615 35.83 -19.36 -3.23
N LEU A 616 36.87 -19.15 -4.03
CA LEU A 616 37.95 -20.13 -4.18
C LEU A 616 38.82 -20.21 -2.92
N SER A 617 39.07 -19.08 -2.24
CA SER A 617 39.76 -19.08 -0.94
C SER A 617 38.96 -19.83 0.12
N ASP A 618 37.63 -19.61 0.20
CA ASP A 618 36.76 -20.32 1.15
C ASP A 618 36.81 -21.85 0.93
N VAL A 619 36.89 -22.29 -0.34
CA VAL A 619 37.09 -23.72 -0.69
C VAL A 619 38.49 -24.18 -0.30
N ALA A 620 39.53 -23.38 -0.54
CA ALA A 620 40.92 -23.73 -0.24
C ALA A 620 41.18 -23.86 1.27
N ASP A 621 40.50 -23.07 2.11
CA ASP A 621 40.63 -23.10 3.56
C ASP A 621 39.89 -24.29 4.21
N SER A 622 39.01 -24.97 3.46
CA SER A 622 38.26 -26.16 3.90
C SER A 622 38.86 -27.44 3.32
N SER A 623 39.55 -28.23 4.16
CA SER A 623 40.21 -29.47 3.72
C SER A 623 39.26 -30.45 2.98
N PRO A 624 38.03 -30.72 3.44
CA PRO A 624 37.11 -31.61 2.72
C PRO A 624 36.63 -31.02 1.39
N ASP A 625 36.39 -29.71 1.31
CA ASP A 625 35.90 -29.07 0.08
C ASP A 625 37.01 -28.96 -0.97
N LEU A 626 38.25 -28.72 -0.53
CA LEU A 626 39.42 -28.72 -1.40
C LEU A 626 39.67 -30.11 -2.02
N GLU A 627 39.51 -31.19 -1.24
CA GLU A 627 39.58 -32.56 -1.76
C GLU A 627 38.46 -32.87 -2.76
N ALA A 628 37.26 -32.29 -2.57
CA ALA A 628 36.12 -32.46 -3.45
C ALA A 628 36.16 -31.56 -4.71
N LEU A 629 37.01 -30.54 -4.75
CA LEU A 629 37.07 -29.55 -5.84
C LEU A 629 37.25 -30.16 -7.24
N PRO A 630 38.12 -31.17 -7.47
CA PRO A 630 38.25 -31.79 -8.79
C PRO A 630 36.93 -32.44 -9.28
N GLN A 631 36.21 -33.11 -8.38
CA GLN A 631 34.92 -33.73 -8.69
C GLN A 631 33.87 -32.66 -9.00
N GLY A 632 33.85 -31.56 -8.23
CA GLY A 632 32.97 -30.41 -8.47
C GLY A 632 33.23 -29.75 -9.82
N LEU A 633 34.50 -29.56 -10.20
CA LEU A 633 34.88 -29.03 -11.52
C LEU A 633 34.44 -29.98 -12.65
N SER A 634 34.56 -31.30 -12.46
CA SER A 634 34.06 -32.27 -13.44
C SER A 634 32.55 -32.15 -13.67
N MET A 635 31.76 -32.09 -12.59
CA MET A 635 30.30 -31.92 -12.66
C MET A 635 29.91 -30.59 -13.31
N LEU A 636 30.68 -29.52 -13.08
CA LEU A 636 30.48 -28.24 -13.74
C LEU A 636 30.72 -28.37 -15.25
N LEU A 637 31.86 -28.92 -15.65
CA LEU A 637 32.22 -29.08 -17.06
C LEU A 637 31.16 -29.89 -17.80
N GLU A 638 30.65 -30.98 -17.23
CA GLU A 638 29.59 -31.82 -17.82
C GLU A 638 28.32 -31.04 -18.18
N LYS A 639 27.94 -30.06 -17.36
CA LYS A 639 26.75 -29.21 -17.57
C LYS A 639 26.99 -28.07 -18.56
N MET A 640 28.24 -27.74 -18.87
CA MET A 640 28.57 -26.69 -19.84
C MET A 640 28.40 -27.19 -21.26
N ASP A 641 27.99 -26.28 -22.15
CA ASP A 641 27.99 -26.55 -23.58
C ASP A 641 29.43 -26.80 -24.10
N PRO A 642 29.60 -27.56 -25.18
CA PRO A 642 30.93 -27.95 -25.66
C PRO A 642 31.85 -26.76 -26.01
N SER A 643 31.30 -25.66 -26.52
CA SER A 643 32.08 -24.49 -26.98
C SER A 643 32.63 -23.70 -25.79
N ARG A 644 31.81 -23.43 -24.78
CA ARG A 644 32.24 -22.76 -23.54
C ARG A 644 33.14 -23.66 -22.71
N ARG A 645 32.90 -24.98 -22.71
CA ARG A 645 33.77 -25.95 -22.03
C ARG A 645 35.20 -25.89 -22.58
N ALA A 646 35.35 -25.89 -23.91
CA ALA A 646 36.66 -25.81 -24.55
C ALA A 646 37.40 -24.51 -24.19
N GLN A 647 36.70 -23.37 -24.28
CA GLN A 647 37.23 -22.07 -23.91
C GLN A 647 37.66 -22.01 -22.44
N PHE A 648 36.79 -22.46 -21.52
CA PHE A 648 37.09 -22.48 -20.09
C PHE A 648 38.32 -23.33 -19.76
N VAL A 649 38.42 -24.52 -20.36
CA VAL A 649 39.59 -25.40 -20.16
C VAL A 649 40.88 -24.74 -20.66
N GLU A 650 40.83 -24.04 -21.79
CA GLU A 650 41.99 -23.30 -22.30
C GLU A 650 42.42 -22.17 -21.35
N GLU A 651 41.46 -21.38 -20.85
CA GLU A 651 41.74 -20.29 -19.92
C GLU A 651 42.27 -20.80 -18.58
N VAL A 652 41.68 -21.85 -18.01
CA VAL A 652 42.21 -22.47 -16.78
C VAL A 652 43.62 -23.02 -16.99
N LYS A 653 43.91 -23.62 -18.15
CA LYS A 653 45.27 -24.07 -18.50
C LYS A 653 46.26 -22.91 -18.62
N LYS A 654 45.83 -21.70 -19.00
CA LYS A 654 46.69 -20.51 -19.02
C LYS A 654 47.04 -20.05 -17.61
N VAL A 655 46.12 -20.20 -16.65
CA VAL A 655 46.30 -19.80 -15.24
C VAL A 655 47.10 -20.83 -14.42
N LEU A 656 47.03 -22.11 -14.78
CA LEU A 656 47.76 -23.20 -14.12
C LEU A 656 49.20 -23.39 -14.62
N LYS A 657 49.64 -22.61 -15.61
CA LYS A 657 51.03 -22.54 -16.09
C LYS A 657 51.75 -21.40 -15.41
#